data_AF-A0AA39LRB8-F1
#
_entry.id   AF-A0AA39LRB8-F1
#
_cell.length_a   1.000
_cell.length_b   1.000
_cell.length_c   1.000
_cell.angle_alpha   90.00
_cell.angle_beta   90.00
_cell.angle_gamma   90.00
#
_symmetry.space_group_name_H-M   'P 1'
#
loop_
_entity.id
_entity.type
_entity.pdbx_description
1 polymer ?
#
loop_
_entity_poly.entity_id
_entity_poly.type
_entity_poly.pdbx_seq_one_letter_code
_entity_poly.pdbx_strand_id
1 'polypeptide(L)'
;MVALSCISTVKTSKELWGDRGPRLLLLHDSLPSRGTEAELEEFLDDCVEWSVLRRCYTNMILRSVVPEFPNFRILLRGESSGSGRLLLLFLRKYAIAALSRIVRITKSFVSLSDLWFVFISGGLVQTFQDIMKTWTAAPHIFPYSFNEVASVFWDRYPNSYAKHIMSEDVLECKVDKDQIRTKKLIVKKGASFLKSAPQWMSRLVNIKVIPTIEESVYDRLTGTLTTHTRNVSCRNLFHMEEKCLYKSTSDVHALDPMARTELTRHLYVNVTYGRINSLIERVLVMTFTKSVKRTVLGLTERLEERYGELNQQTGMPTLISQSTYKLICIATLLSLLHCAYSAAQHRFYLRLIEEPFTRLPIDIVLQTLVSLIVLVYSASYQQEVMGYCGKLPVVLFVRTSRQDFVASLRRLSSSPQYFGKQRRPQLDRLSKPSDGLKSVRNSPPPSKDQALDSFKLCIASVKKHDFSNYVAALLMPREVQPHVFALLAFNVELALVRDHIERNAGTAGIFRLQFWRDAISAIYGCTSGPIPRQPVATALRLFCSQADIEPLYGLVEARQQTLGDRPFESVAALESYAEKTSGALHLMVMNALARKTNEVVSLEMKEAALAMGKSVGVLNHLRSTVPLLKRGIVILPTDLMTIHGLSADNVYTKRSPEGMRNLARDLTTVSDKWLQESRRHSLAVSKSTSLALISSGASVNHMLKTMKKTDYDLFDTRLQRGHPLLAWKLMWRKLWGYY
;
A
#
# COMPACT_ATOMS: atom_id res chain seq x y z
N MET A 1 -33.30 -12.06 3.76
CA MET A 1 -32.12 -11.79 4.63
C MET A 1 -32.23 -10.51 5.48
N VAL A 2 -32.95 -9.46 5.07
CA VAL A 2 -33.16 -8.26 5.91
C VAL A 2 -33.98 -8.58 7.17
N ALA A 3 -35.02 -9.41 7.07
CA ALA A 3 -35.81 -9.87 8.22
C ALA A 3 -34.98 -10.62 9.28
N LEU A 4 -34.03 -11.48 8.86
CA LEU A 4 -33.15 -12.22 9.79
C LEU A 4 -32.08 -11.30 10.44
N SER A 5 -31.66 -10.24 9.75
CA SER A 5 -30.77 -9.20 10.32
C SER A 5 -31.48 -8.35 11.38
N CYS A 6 -32.76 -8.04 11.16
CA CYS A 6 -33.60 -7.36 12.15
C CYS A 6 -33.81 -8.21 13.42
N ILE A 7 -34.07 -9.52 13.27
CA ILE A 7 -34.24 -10.45 14.41
C ILE A 7 -32.95 -10.58 15.24
N SER A 8 -31.77 -10.59 14.61
CA SER A 8 -30.47 -10.60 15.31
C SER A 8 -30.19 -9.30 16.09
N THR A 9 -30.70 -8.16 15.59
CA THR A 9 -30.51 -6.84 16.20
C THR A 9 -31.46 -6.63 17.39
N VAL A 10 -32.65 -7.27 17.37
CA VAL A 10 -33.59 -7.27 18.51
C VAL A 10 -33.10 -8.17 19.65
N LYS A 11 -32.38 -9.27 19.36
CA LYS A 11 -31.79 -10.12 20.41
C LYS A 11 -30.67 -9.41 21.20
N THR A 12 -29.96 -8.49 20.56
CA THR A 12 -28.87 -7.69 21.18
C THR A 12 -29.39 -6.46 21.93
N SER A 13 -30.65 -6.04 21.75
CA SER A 13 -31.21 -4.88 22.46
C SER A 13 -31.76 -5.21 23.85
N LYS A 14 -32.09 -6.48 24.14
CA LYS A 14 -32.56 -6.90 25.48
C LYS A 14 -31.46 -6.82 26.56
N GLU A 15 -30.20 -6.99 26.17
CA GLU A 15 -29.03 -6.83 27.07
C GLU A 15 -28.69 -5.36 27.37
N LEU A 16 -29.16 -4.41 26.53
CA LEU A 16 -28.73 -3.00 26.59
C LEU A 16 -29.69 -2.07 27.34
N TRP A 17 -30.94 -2.49 27.61
CA TRP A 17 -31.99 -1.58 28.13
C TRP A 17 -32.66 -2.00 29.45
N GLY A 18 -32.44 -3.21 29.96
CA GLY A 18 -33.16 -3.72 31.14
C GLY A 18 -34.69 -3.65 30.98
N ASP A 19 -35.45 -3.85 32.07
CA ASP A 19 -36.93 -3.92 32.07
C ASP A 19 -37.67 -2.62 31.68
N ARG A 20 -36.98 -1.58 31.17
CA ARG A 20 -37.58 -0.31 30.73
C ARG A 20 -37.33 0.01 29.25
N GLY A 21 -37.32 -1.01 28.40
CA GLY A 21 -37.43 -0.84 26.94
C GLY A 21 -38.89 -0.77 26.45
N PRO A 22 -39.16 -0.16 25.28
CA PRO A 22 -40.51 -0.02 24.74
C PRO A 22 -41.15 -1.39 24.44
N ARG A 23 -42.37 -1.62 24.94
CA ARG A 23 -43.17 -2.83 24.66
C ARG A 23 -43.58 -2.82 23.19
N LEU A 24 -42.86 -3.55 22.34
CA LEU A 24 -43.43 -4.04 21.08
C LEU A 24 -44.17 -5.35 21.38
N LEU A 25 -45.49 -5.34 21.15
CA LEU A 25 -46.35 -6.52 21.17
C LEU A 25 -45.84 -7.56 20.15
N LEU A 26 -45.50 -8.75 20.63
CA LEU A 26 -45.33 -9.94 19.81
C LEU A 26 -46.73 -10.43 19.42
N LEU A 27 -47.12 -10.23 18.16
CA LEU A 27 -48.28 -10.89 17.56
C LEU A 27 -47.77 -12.08 16.75
N HIS A 28 -47.82 -13.27 17.36
CA HIS A 28 -47.43 -14.54 16.72
C HIS A 28 -48.65 -15.35 16.23
N ASP A 29 -49.89 -14.92 16.48
CA ASP A 29 -51.05 -15.84 16.39
C ASP A 29 -52.16 -15.44 15.39
N SER A 30 -51.88 -14.65 14.36
CA SER A 30 -52.88 -14.37 13.32
C SER A 30 -52.28 -14.13 11.94
N LEU A 31 -51.77 -15.20 11.33
CA LEU A 31 -51.60 -15.27 9.88
C LEU A 31 -52.84 -15.96 9.27
N PRO A 32 -53.59 -15.33 8.35
CA PRO A 32 -54.68 -15.99 7.65
C PRO A 32 -54.10 -17.09 6.75
N SER A 33 -54.62 -18.30 6.86
CA SER A 33 -54.08 -19.50 6.20
C SER A 33 -54.34 -19.59 4.70
N ARG A 34 -54.77 -18.50 4.02
CA ARG A 34 -54.90 -18.37 2.55
C ARG A 34 -55.33 -16.94 2.22
N GLY A 35 -54.39 -16.11 1.79
CA GLY A 35 -54.62 -14.76 1.25
C GLY A 35 -53.61 -14.49 0.13
N THR A 36 -54.03 -13.79 -0.93
CA THR A 36 -53.21 -13.51 -2.11
C THR A 36 -52.10 -12.50 -1.82
N GLU A 37 -51.02 -12.55 -2.61
CA GLU A 37 -49.76 -11.78 -2.45
C GLU A 37 -49.95 -10.26 -2.20
N ALA A 38 -51.05 -9.68 -2.68
CA ALA A 38 -51.42 -8.28 -2.47
C ALA A 38 -51.78 -7.92 -1.01
N GLU A 39 -52.41 -8.83 -0.26
CA GLU A 39 -52.77 -8.58 1.16
C GLU A 39 -51.54 -8.65 2.07
N LEU A 40 -50.50 -9.38 1.65
CA LEU A 40 -49.23 -9.47 2.38
C LEU A 40 -48.38 -8.20 2.20
N GLU A 41 -48.47 -7.55 1.03
CA GLU A 41 -47.81 -6.26 0.78
C GLU A 41 -48.45 -5.12 1.58
N GLU A 42 -49.79 -5.07 1.68
CA GLU A 42 -50.50 -4.06 2.47
C GLU A 42 -50.19 -4.18 3.97
N PHE A 43 -50.10 -5.42 4.49
CA PHE A 43 -49.70 -5.68 5.89
C PHE A 43 -48.24 -5.28 6.20
N LEU A 44 -47.33 -5.39 5.21
CA LEU A 44 -45.93 -5.01 5.36
C LEU A 44 -45.72 -3.49 5.31
N ASP A 45 -46.54 -2.77 4.54
CA ASP A 45 -46.49 -1.30 4.46
C ASP A 45 -46.95 -0.63 5.77
N ASP A 46 -47.93 -1.23 6.47
CA ASP A 46 -48.42 -0.73 7.77
C ASP A 46 -47.44 -0.99 8.93
N CYS A 47 -46.60 -2.04 8.86
CA CYS A 47 -45.67 -2.38 9.94
C CYS A 47 -44.42 -1.49 10.03
N VAL A 48 -44.13 -0.67 9.01
CA VAL A 48 -42.96 0.20 8.98
C VAL A 48 -43.37 1.64 9.23
N GLU A 49 -43.60 2.02 10.49
CA GLU A 49 -43.67 3.42 10.87
C GLU A 49 -42.29 4.08 10.67
N TRP A 50 -42.07 4.60 9.46
CA TRP A 50 -40.88 5.33 9.00
C TRP A 50 -40.52 6.56 9.86
N SER A 51 -41.40 6.95 10.79
CA SER A 51 -41.19 8.02 11.77
C SER A 51 -40.06 7.68 12.76
N VAL A 52 -39.94 6.41 13.18
CA VAL A 52 -38.94 5.94 14.16
C VAL A 52 -37.56 5.80 13.52
N LEU A 53 -37.49 5.26 12.30
CA LEU A 53 -36.27 5.15 11.49
C LEU A 53 -35.74 6.54 11.10
N ARG A 54 -36.62 7.50 10.74
CA ARG A 54 -36.23 8.91 10.52
C ARG A 54 -35.60 9.54 11.75
N ARG A 55 -36.13 9.28 12.95
CA ARG A 55 -35.61 9.86 14.20
C ARG A 55 -34.23 9.28 14.55
N CYS A 56 -34.03 7.98 14.31
CA CYS A 56 -32.76 7.30 14.55
C CYS A 56 -31.66 7.76 13.58
N TYR A 57 -31.95 7.84 12.28
CA TYR A 57 -30.97 8.29 11.27
C TYR A 57 -30.60 9.77 11.42
N THR A 58 -31.58 10.62 11.73
CA THR A 58 -31.33 12.05 11.94
C THR A 58 -30.43 12.30 13.15
N ASN A 59 -30.63 11.55 14.25
CA ASN A 59 -29.77 11.62 15.44
C ASN A 59 -28.37 11.03 15.20
N MET A 60 -28.26 9.99 14.37
CA MET A 60 -26.97 9.40 13.99
C MET A 60 -26.13 10.37 13.15
N ILE A 61 -26.75 11.03 12.16
CA ILE A 61 -26.06 12.00 11.28
C ILE A 61 -25.68 13.27 12.07
N LEU A 62 -26.55 13.79 12.94
CA LEU A 62 -26.23 14.95 13.79
C LEU A 62 -25.07 14.67 14.76
N ARG A 63 -24.95 13.43 15.27
CA ARG A 63 -23.81 13.02 16.11
C ARG A 63 -22.51 12.77 15.32
N SER A 64 -22.61 12.50 14.02
CA SER A 64 -21.46 12.20 13.16
C SER A 64 -20.84 13.46 12.52
N VAL A 65 -21.64 14.51 12.31
CA VAL A 65 -21.25 15.70 11.53
C VAL A 65 -20.84 16.89 12.40
N VAL A 66 -21.13 16.90 13.72
CA VAL A 66 -20.85 18.07 14.59
C VAL A 66 -19.94 17.74 15.80
N PRO A 67 -18.62 17.51 15.63
CA PRO A 67 -17.70 17.42 16.78
C PRO A 67 -16.84 18.67 17.03
N GLU A 68 -16.98 19.78 16.28
CA GLU A 68 -15.99 20.90 16.32
C GLU A 68 -16.41 22.20 17.02
N PHE A 69 -17.55 22.28 17.74
CA PHE A 69 -17.91 23.49 18.51
C PHE A 69 -18.20 23.19 20.00
N PRO A 70 -17.31 23.61 20.94
CA PRO A 70 -17.46 23.31 22.37
C PRO A 70 -18.73 23.88 23.01
N ASN A 71 -19.25 25.00 22.49
CA ASN A 71 -20.40 25.69 23.07
C ASN A 71 -21.77 25.11 22.66
N PHE A 72 -21.81 24.10 21.78
CA PHE A 72 -23.09 23.50 21.34
C PHE A 72 -23.64 22.43 22.29
N ARG A 73 -22.86 21.96 23.27
CA ARG A 73 -23.36 21.00 24.28
C ARG A 73 -24.39 21.59 25.23
N ILE A 74 -24.44 22.92 25.39
CA ILE A 74 -25.40 23.60 26.25
C ILE A 74 -26.79 23.69 25.57
N LEU A 75 -26.85 23.88 24.24
CA LEU A 75 -28.13 23.94 23.52
C LEU A 75 -28.89 22.61 23.45
N LEU A 76 -28.19 21.46 23.51
CA LEU A 76 -28.82 20.13 23.50
C LEU A 76 -29.35 19.70 24.88
N ARG A 77 -29.01 20.42 25.95
CA ARG A 77 -29.54 20.18 27.31
C ARG A 77 -30.77 21.01 27.66
N GLY A 78 -31.26 21.86 26.76
CA GLY A 78 -32.54 22.55 26.93
C GLY A 78 -32.51 23.78 27.84
N GLU A 79 -31.34 24.30 28.19
CA GLU A 79 -31.18 25.51 29.01
C GLU A 79 -30.50 26.63 28.19
N SER A 80 -31.28 27.37 27.40
CA SER A 80 -31.07 28.82 27.16
C SER A 80 -32.16 29.40 26.24
N SER A 81 -32.24 30.73 26.26
CA SER A 81 -33.33 31.61 25.83
C SER A 81 -33.70 31.54 24.33
N GLY A 82 -34.86 32.12 24.00
CA GLY A 82 -35.64 31.91 22.76
C GLY A 82 -34.91 32.04 21.42
N SER A 83 -33.76 32.72 21.34
CA SER A 83 -32.96 32.87 20.12
C SER A 83 -32.25 31.58 19.69
N GLY A 84 -31.84 30.71 20.63
CA GLY A 84 -31.19 29.43 20.31
C GLY A 84 -32.14 28.38 19.69
N ARG A 85 -33.41 28.39 20.09
CA ARG A 85 -34.46 27.49 19.52
C ARG A 85 -34.80 27.85 18.07
N LEU A 86 -34.76 29.14 17.72
CA LEU A 86 -35.03 29.61 16.37
C LEU A 86 -33.95 29.16 15.37
N LEU A 87 -32.67 29.24 15.73
CA LEU A 87 -31.57 28.76 14.88
C LEU A 87 -31.63 27.23 14.66
N LEU A 88 -32.01 26.48 15.70
CA LEU A 88 -32.14 25.03 15.63
C LEU A 88 -33.38 24.58 14.83
N LEU A 89 -34.47 25.34 14.89
CA LEU A 89 -35.64 25.18 14.01
C LEU A 89 -35.31 25.56 12.56
N PHE A 90 -34.50 26.59 12.34
CA PHE A 90 -34.06 27.01 11.01
C PHE A 90 -33.15 25.96 10.36
N LEU A 91 -32.18 25.42 11.10
CA LEU A 91 -31.29 24.34 10.64
C LEU A 91 -32.05 23.02 10.44
N ARG A 92 -33.05 22.70 11.28
CA ARG A 92 -33.96 21.57 11.05
C ARG A 92 -34.79 21.75 9.79
N LYS A 93 -35.41 22.92 9.58
CA LYS A 93 -36.17 23.19 8.34
C LYS A 93 -35.29 23.12 7.10
N TYR A 94 -34.07 23.64 7.15
CA TYR A 94 -33.15 23.60 6.02
C TYR A 94 -32.63 22.19 5.72
N ALA A 95 -32.30 21.40 6.75
CA ALA A 95 -31.91 20.00 6.60
C ALA A 95 -33.07 19.12 6.10
N ILE A 96 -34.30 19.37 6.57
CA ILE A 96 -35.52 18.68 6.11
C ILE A 96 -35.86 19.11 4.67
N ALA A 97 -35.66 20.38 4.29
CA ALA A 97 -35.83 20.85 2.92
C ALA A 97 -34.78 20.27 1.96
N ALA A 98 -33.53 20.14 2.41
CA ALA A 98 -32.46 19.50 1.64
C ALA A 98 -32.66 17.99 1.50
N LEU A 99 -33.03 17.29 2.57
CA LEU A 99 -33.33 15.86 2.55
C LEU A 99 -34.61 15.56 1.77
N SER A 100 -35.65 16.38 1.89
CA SER A 100 -36.86 16.21 1.05
C SER A 100 -36.58 16.51 -0.42
N ARG A 101 -35.69 17.44 -0.76
CA ARG A 101 -35.19 17.62 -2.14
C ARG A 101 -34.40 16.41 -2.62
N ILE A 102 -33.53 15.83 -1.80
CA ILE A 102 -32.75 14.63 -2.14
C ILE A 102 -33.69 13.40 -2.30
N VAL A 103 -34.70 13.26 -1.44
CA VAL A 103 -35.71 12.20 -1.52
C VAL A 103 -36.64 12.38 -2.72
N ARG A 104 -36.99 13.62 -3.08
CA ARG A 104 -37.79 13.90 -4.28
C ARG A 104 -36.99 13.71 -5.56
N ILE A 105 -35.68 14.04 -5.55
CA ILE A 105 -34.74 13.75 -6.64
C ILE A 105 -34.55 12.24 -6.81
N THR A 106 -34.49 11.46 -5.72
CA THR A 106 -34.37 10.00 -5.78
C THR A 106 -35.69 9.30 -6.15
N LYS A 107 -36.85 9.82 -5.75
CA LYS A 107 -38.18 9.33 -6.23
C LYS A 107 -38.44 9.61 -7.71
N SER A 108 -37.92 10.70 -8.29
CA SER A 108 -38.03 10.96 -9.74
C SER A 108 -37.04 10.14 -10.58
N PHE A 109 -36.18 9.33 -9.96
CA PHE A 109 -35.23 8.42 -10.60
C PHE A 109 -35.69 6.94 -10.50
N VAL A 110 -37.00 6.72 -10.26
CA VAL A 110 -37.63 5.39 -10.28
C VAL A 110 -37.84 4.95 -11.73
N SER A 111 -36.77 4.41 -12.27
CA SER A 111 -36.69 3.51 -13.45
C SER A 111 -35.28 2.90 -13.56
N LEU A 112 -34.32 3.37 -12.74
CA LEU A 112 -32.98 2.79 -12.61
C LEU A 112 -32.87 1.79 -11.45
N SER A 113 -33.95 1.55 -10.69
CA SER A 113 -33.98 0.53 -9.63
C SER A 113 -33.84 -0.89 -10.18
N ASP A 114 -34.30 -1.15 -11.40
CA ASP A 114 -34.17 -2.47 -12.02
C ASP A 114 -32.75 -2.72 -12.55
N LEU A 115 -32.04 -1.67 -12.99
CA LEU A 115 -30.62 -1.73 -13.35
C LEU A 115 -29.69 -1.80 -12.12
N TRP A 116 -30.12 -1.21 -11.00
CA TRP A 116 -29.41 -1.32 -9.72
C TRP A 116 -29.65 -2.68 -9.05
N PHE A 117 -30.85 -3.26 -9.22
CA PHE A 117 -31.12 -4.63 -8.83
C PHE A 117 -30.34 -5.62 -9.68
N VAL A 118 -30.22 -5.47 -11.00
CA VAL A 118 -29.40 -6.36 -11.86
C VAL A 118 -27.90 -6.33 -11.47
N PHE A 119 -27.37 -5.18 -11.04
CA PHE A 119 -25.98 -5.06 -10.59
C PHE A 119 -25.70 -5.69 -9.21
N ILE A 120 -26.72 -5.85 -8.35
CA ILE A 120 -26.58 -6.49 -7.03
C ILE A 120 -27.14 -7.93 -7.03
N SER A 121 -28.12 -8.25 -7.88
CA SER A 121 -28.73 -9.57 -8.03
C SER A 121 -27.94 -10.50 -8.96
N GLY A 122 -27.17 -9.96 -9.91
CA GLY A 122 -26.14 -10.71 -10.63
C GLY A 122 -25.00 -11.19 -9.73
N GLY A 123 -24.91 -10.68 -8.50
CA GLY A 123 -24.01 -11.17 -7.44
C GLY A 123 -24.68 -12.11 -6.44
N LEU A 124 -25.95 -12.46 -6.62
CA LEU A 124 -26.75 -13.22 -5.64
C LEU A 124 -27.45 -14.47 -6.22
N VAL A 125 -27.16 -14.85 -7.46
CA VAL A 125 -27.45 -16.20 -8.00
C VAL A 125 -26.15 -16.99 -8.16
N GLN A 126 -25.48 -17.19 -7.04
CA GLN A 126 -24.45 -18.22 -6.91
C GLN A 126 -24.74 -19.01 -5.62
N THR A 127 -25.97 -19.49 -5.50
CA THR A 127 -26.29 -20.60 -4.63
C THR A 127 -25.72 -21.88 -5.25
N PHE A 128 -24.94 -22.60 -4.46
CA PHE A 128 -24.42 -23.97 -4.68
C PHE A 128 -23.20 -24.16 -5.60
N GLN A 129 -22.05 -23.64 -5.16
CA GLN A 129 -20.84 -24.48 -5.04
C GLN A 129 -20.22 -24.23 -3.66
N ASP A 130 -20.95 -24.64 -2.63
CA ASP A 130 -20.36 -24.92 -1.33
C ASP A 130 -19.31 -26.04 -1.50
N ILE A 131 -18.18 -25.88 -0.80
CA ILE A 131 -16.99 -26.75 -0.74
C ILE A 131 -15.92 -26.48 -1.84
N MET A 132 -14.94 -25.61 -1.57
CA MET A 132 -13.69 -25.60 -2.37
C MET A 132 -12.42 -25.69 -1.50
N LYS A 133 -12.34 -26.74 -0.68
CA LYS A 133 -11.04 -27.17 -0.11
C LYS A 133 -10.07 -27.69 -1.19
N THR A 134 -10.59 -28.05 -2.36
CA THR A 134 -9.85 -28.64 -3.49
C THR A 134 -10.20 -27.95 -4.80
N TRP A 135 -9.20 -27.58 -5.60
CA TRP A 135 -9.32 -27.01 -6.94
C TRP A 135 -8.55 -27.86 -7.95
N THR A 136 -9.05 -27.99 -9.17
CA THR A 136 -8.43 -28.77 -10.24
C THR A 136 -8.22 -27.89 -11.48
N ALA A 137 -7.02 -27.93 -12.05
CA ALA A 137 -6.72 -27.22 -13.30
C ALA A 137 -7.23 -28.01 -14.51
N ALA A 138 -7.56 -27.31 -15.59
CA ALA A 138 -7.66 -27.95 -16.91
C ALA A 138 -6.31 -28.63 -17.25
N PRO A 139 -6.34 -29.87 -17.77
CA PRO A 139 -5.12 -30.56 -18.19
C PRO A 139 -4.32 -29.74 -19.21
N HIS A 140 -3.00 -29.77 -19.08
CA HIS A 140 -2.10 -29.13 -20.05
C HIS A 140 -1.33 -30.20 -20.81
N ILE A 141 -1.21 -30.06 -22.12
CA ILE A 141 -0.50 -31.02 -22.98
C ILE A 141 0.79 -30.35 -23.46
N PHE A 142 1.93 -30.91 -23.10
CA PHE A 142 3.22 -30.49 -23.65
C PHE A 142 3.44 -31.18 -25.00
N PRO A 143 3.98 -30.47 -26.01
CA PRO A 143 4.32 -31.05 -27.31
C PRO A 143 5.62 -31.89 -27.26
N TYR A 144 5.96 -32.45 -26.10
CA TYR A 144 7.17 -33.24 -25.85
C TYR A 144 6.78 -34.58 -25.23
N SER A 145 7.61 -35.59 -25.47
CA SER A 145 7.44 -36.93 -24.89
C SER A 145 7.61 -36.91 -23.37
N PHE A 146 7.04 -37.93 -22.70
CA PHE A 146 7.13 -38.03 -21.24
C PHE A 146 8.57 -38.04 -20.73
N ASN A 147 9.47 -38.73 -21.44
CA ASN A 147 10.88 -38.82 -21.05
C ASN A 147 11.60 -37.48 -21.16
N GLU A 148 11.29 -36.67 -22.18
CA GLU A 148 11.85 -35.32 -22.32
C GLU A 148 11.36 -34.39 -21.22
N VAL A 149 10.06 -34.43 -20.91
CA VAL A 149 9.49 -33.63 -19.81
C VAL A 149 10.05 -34.07 -18.45
N ALA A 150 10.16 -35.37 -18.22
CA ALA A 150 10.71 -35.92 -16.98
C ALA A 150 12.22 -35.61 -16.83
N SER A 151 13.00 -35.59 -17.92
CA SER A 151 14.43 -35.27 -17.85
C SER A 151 14.68 -33.82 -17.45
N VAL A 152 13.86 -32.88 -17.93
CA VAL A 152 13.96 -31.45 -17.64
C VAL A 152 13.36 -31.08 -16.28
N PHE A 153 12.46 -31.90 -15.74
CA PHE A 153 11.83 -31.63 -14.45
C PHE A 153 12.83 -31.42 -13.31
N TRP A 154 13.94 -32.18 -13.33
CA TRP A 154 14.93 -32.21 -12.26
C TRP A 154 15.75 -30.92 -12.16
N ASP A 155 15.95 -30.23 -13.27
CA ASP A 155 16.74 -29.01 -13.41
C ASP A 155 15.97 -27.84 -14.03
N ARG A 156 14.65 -27.81 -13.76
CA ARG A 156 13.73 -26.79 -14.27
C ARG A 156 14.00 -25.36 -13.76
N TYR A 157 14.90 -25.19 -12.78
CA TYR A 157 15.32 -23.90 -12.24
C TYR A 157 16.83 -23.72 -12.37
N PRO A 158 17.31 -22.48 -12.56
CA PRO A 158 16.55 -21.23 -12.70
C PRO A 158 15.87 -21.09 -14.07
N ASN A 159 14.76 -20.34 -14.18
CA ASN A 159 14.16 -19.97 -15.47
C ASN A 159 13.55 -18.55 -15.42
N SER A 160 13.24 -17.97 -16.59
CA SER A 160 12.82 -16.57 -16.72
C SER A 160 11.46 -16.27 -16.05
N TYR A 161 10.61 -17.29 -15.89
CA TYR A 161 9.25 -17.17 -15.34
C TYR A 161 9.18 -17.43 -13.82
N ALA A 162 10.21 -18.05 -13.24
CA ALA A 162 10.28 -18.46 -11.84
C ALA A 162 11.21 -17.60 -10.96
N LYS A 163 11.35 -16.29 -11.25
CA LYS A 163 12.16 -15.31 -10.47
C LYS A 163 11.84 -15.19 -8.98
N HIS A 164 10.75 -15.81 -8.52
CA HIS A 164 10.34 -15.83 -7.12
C HIS A 164 11.03 -16.95 -6.33
N ILE A 165 11.65 -17.92 -7.00
CA ILE A 165 12.42 -18.98 -6.34
C ILE A 165 13.80 -18.42 -6.03
N MET A 166 14.18 -18.49 -4.76
CA MET A 166 15.46 -17.94 -4.27
C MET A 166 16.53 -19.01 -4.24
N SER A 167 16.18 -20.22 -3.80
CA SER A 167 17.07 -21.37 -3.77
C SER A 167 16.26 -22.68 -3.76
N GLU A 168 16.92 -23.74 -4.16
CA GLU A 168 16.44 -25.12 -4.15
C GLU A 168 17.56 -25.99 -3.57
N ASP A 169 17.20 -26.94 -2.72
CA ASP A 169 18.12 -27.91 -2.14
C ASP A 169 17.47 -29.29 -2.06
N VAL A 170 18.26 -30.36 -2.18
CA VAL A 170 17.78 -31.75 -2.13
C VAL A 170 18.00 -32.28 -0.73
N LEU A 171 16.91 -32.56 0.00
CA LEU A 171 16.96 -33.10 1.35
C LEU A 171 17.14 -34.62 1.36
N GLU A 172 16.52 -35.31 0.40
CA GLU A 172 16.56 -36.77 0.30
C GLU A 172 16.42 -37.18 -1.16
N CYS A 173 17.22 -38.14 -1.60
CA CYS A 173 17.07 -38.81 -2.89
C CYS A 173 17.27 -40.30 -2.69
N LYS A 174 16.27 -41.09 -3.07
CA LYS A 174 16.28 -42.55 -3.04
C LYS A 174 15.98 -43.07 -4.43
N VAL A 175 16.82 -43.99 -4.89
CA VAL A 175 16.67 -44.67 -6.17
C VAL A 175 16.44 -46.13 -5.86
N ASP A 176 15.20 -46.57 -6.04
CA ASP A 176 14.84 -47.98 -6.09
C ASP A 176 14.92 -48.47 -7.55
N LYS A 177 14.84 -49.77 -7.81
CA LYS A 177 15.01 -50.33 -9.17
C LYS A 177 14.09 -49.67 -10.21
N ASP A 178 12.84 -49.39 -9.84
CA ASP A 178 11.80 -48.89 -10.74
C ASP A 178 11.27 -47.49 -10.37
N GLN A 179 11.74 -46.90 -9.26
CA GLN A 179 11.26 -45.61 -8.77
C GLN A 179 12.40 -44.68 -8.32
N ILE A 180 12.27 -43.40 -8.64
CA ILE A 180 13.11 -42.34 -8.07
C ILE A 180 12.24 -41.48 -7.17
N ARG A 181 12.58 -41.44 -5.87
CA ARG A 181 11.89 -40.63 -4.87
C ARG A 181 12.81 -39.50 -4.43
N THR A 182 12.35 -38.26 -4.56
CA THR A 182 13.11 -37.10 -4.09
C THR A 182 12.29 -36.23 -3.15
N LYS A 183 12.96 -35.64 -2.17
CA LYS A 183 12.41 -34.59 -1.31
C LYS A 183 13.30 -33.37 -1.43
N LYS A 184 12.75 -32.25 -1.89
CA LYS A 184 13.46 -31.00 -2.08
C LYS A 184 12.89 -29.90 -1.19
N LEU A 185 13.77 -29.04 -0.68
CA LEU A 185 13.42 -27.77 -0.04
C LEU A 185 13.53 -26.65 -1.06
N ILE A 186 12.40 -26.05 -1.41
CA ILE A 186 12.33 -24.90 -2.32
C ILE A 186 12.02 -23.66 -1.50
N VAL A 187 12.91 -22.67 -1.51
CA VAL A 187 12.74 -21.41 -0.80
C VAL A 187 12.21 -20.37 -1.76
N LYS A 188 10.96 -19.93 -1.53
CA LYS A 188 10.29 -18.93 -2.35
C LYS A 188 10.34 -17.56 -1.66
N LYS A 189 10.56 -16.51 -2.43
CA LYS A 189 10.35 -15.13 -1.97
C LYS A 189 8.89 -14.97 -1.57
N GLY A 190 8.68 -14.45 -0.37
CA GLY A 190 7.37 -14.26 0.22
C GLY A 190 6.46 -13.45 -0.68
N ALA A 191 5.19 -13.83 -0.63
CA ALA A 191 4.11 -13.42 -1.51
C ALA A 191 4.15 -11.93 -1.91
N SER A 192 4.72 -11.64 -3.09
CA SER A 192 4.56 -10.31 -3.70
C SER A 192 3.08 -10.01 -4.04
N PHE A 193 2.20 -11.02 -4.01
CA PHE A 193 0.75 -10.91 -4.25
C PHE A 193 -0.04 -10.42 -3.02
N LEU A 194 0.49 -10.59 -1.81
CA LEU A 194 -0.13 -10.04 -0.59
C LEU A 194 0.20 -8.55 -0.39
N LYS A 195 1.06 -7.96 -1.22
CA LYS A 195 1.34 -6.52 -1.20
C LYS A 195 0.15 -5.66 -1.61
N SER A 196 -0.83 -6.23 -2.31
CA SER A 196 -2.10 -5.56 -2.66
C SER A 196 -3.22 -5.83 -1.65
N ALA A 197 -2.96 -6.62 -0.60
CA ALA A 197 -3.97 -6.92 0.41
C ALA A 197 -4.12 -5.74 1.38
N PRO A 198 -5.36 -5.40 1.78
CA PRO A 198 -5.63 -4.38 2.79
C PRO A 198 -4.80 -4.52 4.07
N GLN A 199 -4.44 -3.38 4.66
CA GLN A 199 -3.49 -3.28 5.78
C GLN A 199 -3.93 -4.02 7.07
N TRP A 200 -5.23 -4.31 7.22
CA TRP A 200 -5.77 -5.10 8.32
C TRP A 200 -5.43 -6.61 8.23
N MET A 201 -4.96 -7.10 7.08
CA MET A 201 -4.38 -8.45 6.90
C MET A 201 -2.86 -8.49 7.16
N SER A 202 -2.38 -7.69 8.11
CA SER A 202 -0.96 -7.46 8.40
C SER A 202 -0.12 -8.73 8.63
N ARG A 203 -0.73 -9.81 9.14
CA ARG A 203 -0.04 -11.09 9.40
C ARG A 203 0.38 -11.82 8.12
N LEU A 204 -0.39 -11.68 7.03
CA LEU A 204 -0.07 -12.29 5.73
C LEU A 204 0.89 -11.42 4.91
N VAL A 205 0.73 -10.09 4.97
CA VAL A 205 1.56 -9.12 4.20
C VAL A 205 3.02 -9.08 4.66
N ASN A 206 3.30 -9.51 5.90
CA ASN A 206 4.65 -9.51 6.48
C ASN A 206 5.49 -10.76 6.14
N ILE A 207 4.94 -11.73 5.39
CA ILE A 207 5.67 -12.96 5.05
C ILE A 207 6.69 -12.66 3.94
N LYS A 208 7.99 -12.66 4.31
CA LYS A 208 9.10 -12.33 3.39
C LYS A 208 9.67 -13.51 2.62
N VAL A 209 9.55 -14.72 3.16
CA VAL A 209 10.07 -15.98 2.59
C VAL A 209 9.10 -17.09 2.94
N ILE A 210 8.86 -18.01 2.01
CA ILE A 210 8.01 -19.20 2.19
C ILE A 210 8.83 -20.43 1.79
N PRO A 211 9.41 -21.16 2.75
CA PRO A 211 9.96 -22.49 2.52
C PRO A 211 8.84 -23.48 2.18
N THR A 212 9.03 -24.22 1.10
CA THR A 212 8.11 -25.26 0.61
C THR A 212 8.87 -26.57 0.43
N ILE A 213 8.26 -27.69 0.83
CA ILE A 213 8.79 -29.03 0.56
C ILE A 213 8.10 -29.54 -0.70
N GLU A 214 8.88 -30.07 -1.63
CA GLU A 214 8.43 -30.82 -2.80
C GLU A 214 8.86 -32.27 -2.66
N GLU A 215 7.91 -33.19 -2.65
CA GLU A 215 8.12 -34.64 -2.69
C GLU A 215 7.74 -35.13 -4.08
N SER A 216 8.67 -35.74 -4.81
CA SER A 216 8.42 -36.29 -6.15
C SER A 216 8.69 -37.79 -6.21
N VAL A 217 7.88 -38.48 -6.98
CA VAL A 217 8.02 -39.91 -7.30
C VAL A 217 7.95 -40.05 -8.81
N TYR A 218 9.08 -40.41 -9.41
CA TYR A 218 9.13 -40.90 -10.78
C TYR A 218 9.01 -42.41 -10.74
N ASP A 219 8.07 -42.96 -11.50
CA ASP A 219 7.83 -44.39 -11.59
C ASP A 219 7.95 -44.82 -13.06
N ARG A 220 8.94 -45.70 -13.31
CA ARG A 220 9.28 -46.16 -14.65
C ARG A 220 8.25 -47.13 -15.22
N LEU A 221 7.66 -47.99 -14.39
CA LEU A 221 6.72 -49.03 -14.82
C LEU A 221 5.40 -48.41 -15.26
N THR A 222 4.92 -47.43 -14.49
CA THR A 222 3.66 -46.72 -14.80
C THR A 222 3.85 -45.57 -15.79
N GLY A 223 5.10 -45.16 -16.07
CA GLY A 223 5.39 -44.02 -16.94
C GLY A 223 4.83 -42.71 -16.38
N THR A 224 4.92 -42.52 -15.06
CA THR A 224 4.37 -41.35 -14.38
C THR A 224 5.40 -40.62 -13.54
N LEU A 225 5.24 -39.30 -13.45
CA LEU A 225 5.94 -38.46 -12.49
C LEU A 225 4.88 -37.73 -11.66
N THR A 226 4.86 -38.01 -10.36
CA THR A 226 3.94 -37.38 -9.41
C THR A 226 4.71 -36.46 -8.47
N THR A 227 4.21 -35.24 -8.23
CA THR A 227 4.83 -34.29 -7.32
C THR A 227 3.82 -33.75 -6.32
N HIS A 228 4.20 -33.68 -5.04
CA HIS A 228 3.45 -33.07 -3.96
C HIS A 228 4.25 -31.90 -3.38
N THR A 229 3.73 -30.68 -3.54
CA THR A 229 4.42 -29.46 -3.10
C THR A 229 3.61 -28.72 -2.07
N ARG A 230 4.17 -28.49 -0.87
CA ARG A 230 3.46 -27.92 0.28
C ARG A 230 4.26 -26.92 1.08
N ASN A 231 3.58 -25.93 1.66
CA ASN A 231 4.23 -24.97 2.56
C ASN A 231 4.62 -25.59 3.91
N VAL A 232 5.83 -25.27 4.37
CA VAL A 232 6.33 -25.65 5.71
C VAL A 232 6.08 -24.53 6.71
N SER A 233 6.30 -23.28 6.30
CA SER A 233 6.03 -22.10 7.13
C SER A 233 4.57 -21.66 7.03
N CYS A 234 4.13 -20.86 8.02
CA CYS A 234 2.81 -20.20 8.03
C CYS A 234 1.60 -21.15 8.08
N ARG A 235 1.80 -22.42 8.46
CA ARG A 235 0.72 -23.42 8.61
C ARG A 235 -0.38 -23.03 9.60
N ASN A 236 -0.05 -22.17 10.57
CA ASN A 236 -1.02 -21.59 11.50
C ASN A 236 -1.93 -20.53 10.86
N LEU A 237 -1.61 -20.02 9.68
CA LEU A 237 -2.40 -19.05 8.93
C LEU A 237 -3.08 -19.70 7.71
N PHE A 238 -2.34 -20.50 6.96
CA PHE A 238 -2.86 -21.29 5.84
C PHE A 238 -1.95 -22.46 5.49
N HIS A 239 -2.54 -23.49 4.91
CA HIS A 239 -1.87 -24.63 4.32
C HIS A 239 -2.27 -24.74 2.85
N MET A 240 -1.30 -24.93 1.98
CA MET A 240 -1.47 -25.07 0.55
C MET A 240 -0.63 -26.26 0.08
N GLU A 241 -1.28 -27.22 -0.56
CA GLU A 241 -0.65 -28.42 -1.11
C GLU A 241 -1.07 -28.58 -2.58
N GLU A 242 -0.08 -28.67 -3.47
CA GLU A 242 -0.26 -28.90 -4.89
C GLU A 242 0.17 -30.33 -5.24
N LYS A 243 -0.69 -31.05 -5.96
CA LYS A 243 -0.37 -32.34 -6.56
C LYS A 243 -0.34 -32.19 -8.08
N CYS A 244 0.78 -32.53 -8.71
CA CYS A 244 0.90 -32.63 -10.16
C CYS A 244 1.11 -34.08 -10.58
N LEU A 245 0.46 -34.49 -11.65
CA LEU A 245 0.66 -35.78 -12.30
C LEU A 245 1.03 -35.55 -13.76
N TYR A 246 2.21 -36.01 -14.13
CA TYR A 246 2.70 -36.05 -15.50
C TYR A 246 2.60 -37.49 -16.01
N LYS A 247 1.99 -37.69 -17.17
CA LYS A 247 1.85 -39.00 -17.82
C LYS A 247 1.83 -38.84 -19.34
N SER A 248 2.11 -39.93 -20.06
CA SER A 248 1.89 -39.95 -21.51
C SER A 248 0.39 -39.83 -21.85
N THR A 249 0.08 -39.20 -22.98
CA THR A 249 -1.29 -39.10 -23.53
C THR A 249 -1.72 -40.41 -24.20
N SER A 250 -0.76 -41.22 -24.65
CA SER A 250 -0.95 -42.58 -25.17
C SER A 250 -0.62 -43.63 -24.11
N ASP A 251 -1.25 -44.80 -24.22
CA ASP A 251 -1.05 -45.92 -23.28
C ASP A 251 0.41 -46.40 -23.31
N VAL A 252 0.98 -46.72 -22.14
CA VAL A 252 2.44 -46.96 -21.93
C VAL A 252 2.99 -48.10 -22.80
N HIS A 253 2.11 -48.97 -23.30
CA HIS A 253 2.45 -50.13 -24.13
C HIS A 253 2.32 -49.90 -25.65
N ALA A 254 1.87 -48.73 -26.10
CA ALA A 254 1.84 -48.36 -27.50
C ALA A 254 3.02 -47.42 -27.81
N LEU A 255 4.00 -47.89 -28.58
CA LEU A 255 5.08 -47.07 -29.14
C LEU A 255 4.49 -46.07 -30.15
N ASP A 256 3.93 -44.97 -29.66
CA ASP A 256 3.46 -43.85 -30.46
C ASP A 256 4.56 -42.77 -30.54
N PRO A 257 5.17 -42.53 -31.72
CA PRO A 257 6.14 -41.45 -31.92
C PRO A 257 5.56 -40.04 -31.68
N MET A 258 4.23 -39.90 -31.64
CA MET A 258 3.52 -38.64 -31.38
C MET A 258 3.06 -38.49 -29.93
N ALA A 259 3.43 -39.41 -29.04
CA ALA A 259 3.05 -39.38 -27.63
C ALA A 259 3.45 -38.06 -26.95
N ARG A 260 2.45 -37.31 -26.50
CA ARG A 260 2.61 -36.04 -25.77
C ARG A 260 2.47 -36.24 -24.27
N THR A 261 3.01 -35.31 -23.49
CA THR A 261 2.90 -35.38 -22.03
C THR A 261 1.66 -34.61 -21.55
N GLU A 262 0.73 -35.29 -20.90
CA GLU A 262 -0.39 -34.68 -20.19
C GLU A 262 0.02 -34.34 -18.75
N LEU A 263 -0.31 -33.13 -18.31
CA LEU A 263 -0.12 -32.65 -16.95
C LEU A 263 -1.46 -32.28 -16.30
N THR A 264 -1.84 -33.05 -15.29
CA THR A 264 -2.99 -32.78 -14.42
C THR A 264 -2.53 -32.15 -13.10
N ARG A 265 -3.24 -31.13 -12.62
CA ARG A 265 -2.91 -30.44 -11.36
C ARG A 265 -4.11 -30.32 -10.43
N HIS A 266 -3.89 -30.65 -9.16
CA HIS A 266 -4.84 -30.46 -8.08
C HIS A 266 -4.22 -29.59 -7.00
N LEU A 267 -5.00 -28.67 -6.44
CA LEU A 267 -4.61 -27.77 -5.37
C LEU A 267 -5.55 -27.99 -4.19
N TYR A 268 -4.98 -28.27 -3.03
CA TYR A 268 -5.67 -28.24 -1.76
C TYR A 268 -5.30 -26.97 -0.99
N VAL A 269 -6.30 -26.24 -0.50
CA VAL A 269 -6.11 -25.03 0.31
C VAL A 269 -6.91 -25.15 1.60
N ASN A 270 -6.26 -24.84 2.72
CA ASN A 270 -6.90 -24.73 4.01
C ASN A 270 -6.47 -23.43 4.69
N VAL A 271 -7.40 -22.62 5.17
CA VAL A 271 -7.13 -21.30 5.76
C VAL A 271 -7.64 -21.23 7.19
N THR A 272 -6.78 -20.80 8.10
CA THR A 272 -7.08 -20.64 9.53
C THR A 272 -6.88 -19.18 9.96
N TYR A 273 -7.80 -18.32 9.50
CA TYR A 273 -7.77 -16.87 9.69
C TYR A 273 -9.13 -16.29 10.22
N GLY A 274 -10.00 -17.13 10.78
CA GLY A 274 -11.26 -16.70 11.42
C GLY A 274 -12.36 -16.29 10.43
N ARG A 275 -13.04 -15.17 10.69
CA ARG A 275 -14.27 -14.74 9.95
C ARG A 275 -14.07 -14.44 8.46
N ILE A 276 -12.83 -14.44 7.97
CA ILE A 276 -12.49 -14.11 6.58
C ILE A 276 -11.80 -15.24 5.81
N ASN A 277 -11.88 -16.48 6.29
CA ASN A 277 -11.26 -17.65 5.65
C ASN A 277 -11.60 -17.76 4.15
N SER A 278 -12.88 -17.64 3.80
CA SER A 278 -13.36 -17.77 2.42
C SER A 278 -12.79 -16.73 1.46
N LEU A 279 -12.51 -15.52 1.94
CA LEU A 279 -11.90 -14.47 1.13
C LEU A 279 -10.43 -14.77 0.84
N ILE A 280 -9.67 -15.18 1.87
CA ILE A 280 -8.25 -15.51 1.72
C ILE A 280 -8.08 -16.74 0.82
N GLU A 281 -8.92 -17.76 0.99
CA GLU A 281 -8.93 -18.96 0.18
C GLU A 281 -9.10 -18.63 -1.32
N ARG A 282 -10.10 -17.80 -1.65
CA ARG A 282 -10.30 -17.32 -3.04
C ARG A 282 -9.06 -16.59 -3.58
N VAL A 283 -8.45 -15.73 -2.79
CA VAL A 283 -7.24 -15.00 -3.19
C VAL A 283 -6.06 -15.97 -3.45
N LEU A 284 -5.87 -16.97 -2.60
CA LEU A 284 -4.83 -17.98 -2.76
C LEU A 284 -5.05 -18.81 -4.04
N VAL A 285 -6.28 -19.29 -4.29
CA VAL A 285 -6.60 -20.02 -5.52
C VAL A 285 -6.39 -19.15 -6.75
N MET A 286 -6.90 -17.91 -6.79
CA MET A 286 -6.73 -17.01 -7.94
C MET A 286 -5.27 -16.71 -8.28
N THR A 287 -4.42 -16.59 -7.25
CA THR A 287 -2.98 -16.35 -7.43
C THR A 287 -2.27 -17.61 -7.91
N PHE A 288 -2.66 -18.78 -7.39
CA PHE A 288 -2.21 -20.07 -7.89
C PHE A 288 -2.55 -20.26 -9.37
N THR A 289 -3.78 -19.98 -9.80
CA THR A 289 -4.19 -20.07 -11.22
C THR A 289 -3.31 -19.22 -12.14
N LYS A 290 -2.90 -18.02 -11.68
CA LYS A 290 -1.95 -17.17 -12.42
C LYS A 290 -0.54 -17.77 -12.46
N SER A 291 -0.13 -18.48 -11.41
CA SER A 291 1.17 -19.13 -11.33
C SER A 291 1.28 -20.35 -12.25
N VAL A 292 0.19 -21.11 -12.44
CA VAL A 292 0.15 -22.29 -13.32
C VAL A 292 0.66 -21.96 -14.73
N LYS A 293 0.21 -20.83 -15.30
CA LYS A 293 0.67 -20.37 -16.63
C LYS A 293 2.19 -20.14 -16.67
N ARG A 294 2.75 -19.55 -15.61
CA ARG A 294 4.20 -19.28 -15.51
C ARG A 294 5.01 -20.55 -15.32
N THR A 295 4.49 -21.51 -14.56
CA THR A 295 5.15 -22.81 -14.36
C THR A 295 5.23 -23.59 -15.67
N VAL A 296 4.17 -23.57 -16.49
CA VAL A 296 4.19 -24.15 -17.83
C VAL A 296 5.24 -23.46 -18.69
N LEU A 297 5.18 -22.12 -18.83
CA LEU A 297 6.14 -21.37 -19.65
C LEU A 297 7.59 -21.58 -19.23
N GLY A 298 7.88 -21.62 -17.93
CA GLY A 298 9.24 -21.87 -17.44
C GLY A 298 9.74 -23.29 -17.69
N LEU A 299 8.86 -24.30 -17.69
CA LEU A 299 9.25 -25.66 -18.07
C LEU A 299 9.42 -25.79 -19.59
N THR A 300 8.56 -25.13 -20.37
CA THR A 300 8.68 -25.05 -21.83
C THR A 300 9.99 -24.38 -22.26
N GLU A 301 10.38 -23.27 -21.62
CA GLU A 301 11.67 -22.58 -21.85
C GLU A 301 12.85 -23.57 -21.71
N ARG A 302 12.83 -24.42 -20.67
CA ARG A 302 13.88 -25.42 -20.44
C ARG A 302 13.84 -26.58 -21.44
N LEU A 303 12.64 -26.97 -21.88
CA LEU A 303 12.47 -27.99 -22.92
C LEU A 303 13.00 -27.49 -24.27
N GLU A 304 12.69 -26.25 -24.64
CA GLU A 304 13.18 -25.61 -25.87
C GLU A 304 14.71 -25.44 -25.84
N GLU A 305 15.29 -25.08 -24.70
CA GLU A 305 16.75 -24.99 -24.52
C GLU A 305 17.46 -26.34 -24.72
N ARG A 306 16.83 -27.46 -24.33
CA ARG A 306 17.44 -28.81 -24.38
C ARG A 306 17.15 -29.56 -25.68
N TYR A 307 15.93 -29.44 -26.21
CA TYR A 307 15.41 -30.26 -27.32
C TYR A 307 15.00 -29.44 -28.55
N GLY A 308 15.05 -28.11 -28.49
CA GLY A 308 14.68 -27.21 -29.59
C GLY A 308 13.19 -26.86 -29.63
N GLU A 309 12.84 -25.83 -30.42
CA GLU A 309 11.46 -25.33 -30.54
C GLU A 309 10.64 -26.20 -31.51
N LEU A 310 9.52 -26.74 -31.04
CA LEU A 310 8.56 -27.47 -31.87
C LEU A 310 7.41 -26.53 -32.27
N ASN A 311 7.33 -26.20 -33.57
CA ASN A 311 6.35 -25.26 -34.14
C ASN A 311 4.91 -25.53 -33.67
N GLN A 312 4.33 -24.57 -32.92
CA GLN A 312 2.92 -24.59 -32.53
C GLN A 312 2.06 -24.02 -33.66
N GLN A 313 1.42 -24.87 -34.46
CA GLN A 313 0.21 -24.47 -35.21
C GLN A 313 -1.00 -24.47 -34.27
N THR A 314 -1.23 -23.36 -33.57
CA THR A 314 -2.58 -22.97 -33.10
C THR A 314 -2.64 -21.46 -32.96
N GLY A 315 -3.04 -20.79 -34.04
CA GLY A 315 -3.42 -19.37 -34.02
C GLY A 315 -4.90 -19.21 -33.70
N MET A 316 -5.22 -18.15 -32.96
CA MET A 316 -6.49 -17.43 -33.07
C MET A 316 -6.14 -15.95 -33.31
N PRO A 317 -6.63 -15.31 -34.39
CA PRO A 317 -6.37 -13.90 -34.64
C PRO A 317 -7.36 -13.07 -33.82
N THR A 318 -6.96 -12.57 -32.65
CA THR A 318 -7.72 -11.50 -31.98
C THR A 318 -7.27 -10.16 -32.54
N LEU A 319 -8.01 -9.64 -33.51
CA LEU A 319 -7.70 -8.40 -34.25
C LEU A 319 -7.76 -7.11 -33.42
N ILE A 320 -8.01 -7.17 -32.11
CA ILE A 320 -7.99 -5.99 -31.24
C ILE A 320 -7.34 -6.35 -29.89
N SER A 321 -6.30 -5.61 -29.52
CA SER A 321 -5.52 -5.81 -28.27
C SER A 321 -6.39 -5.66 -27.02
N GLN A 322 -6.12 -6.43 -25.95
CA GLN A 322 -6.77 -6.30 -24.64
C GLN A 322 -6.65 -4.89 -24.05
N SER A 323 -5.57 -4.18 -24.37
CA SER A 323 -5.38 -2.79 -23.98
C SER A 323 -6.43 -1.89 -24.62
N THR A 324 -6.87 -2.20 -25.83
CA THR A 324 -7.88 -1.44 -26.57
C THR A 324 -9.26 -1.63 -25.97
N TYR A 325 -9.67 -2.85 -25.61
CA TYR A 325 -10.98 -3.07 -24.94
C TYR A 325 -11.06 -2.40 -23.56
N LYS A 326 -9.96 -2.38 -22.81
CA LYS A 326 -9.86 -1.59 -21.58
C LYS A 326 -10.01 -0.10 -21.84
N LEU A 327 -9.39 0.40 -22.91
CA LEU A 327 -9.45 1.81 -23.30
C LEU A 327 -10.86 2.20 -23.75
N ILE A 328 -11.55 1.32 -24.48
CA ILE A 328 -12.96 1.47 -24.89
C ILE A 328 -13.88 1.47 -23.66
N CYS A 329 -13.67 0.58 -22.69
CA CYS A 329 -14.43 0.53 -21.45
C CYS A 329 -14.24 1.83 -20.61
N ILE A 330 -13.01 2.34 -20.52
CA ILE A 330 -12.74 3.62 -19.85
C ILE A 330 -13.39 4.79 -20.60
N ALA A 331 -13.27 4.82 -21.93
CA ALA A 331 -13.86 5.89 -22.75
C ALA A 331 -15.40 5.92 -22.67
N THR A 332 -16.06 4.75 -22.61
CA THR A 332 -17.51 4.65 -22.46
C THR A 332 -18.00 5.05 -21.07
N LEU A 333 -17.24 4.74 -20.01
CA LEU A 333 -17.54 5.26 -18.67
C LEU A 333 -17.43 6.78 -18.59
N LEU A 334 -16.43 7.37 -19.25
CA LEU A 334 -16.29 8.83 -19.34
C LEU A 334 -17.43 9.46 -20.16
N SER A 335 -17.87 8.80 -21.23
CA SER A 335 -19.05 9.22 -22.01
C SER A 335 -20.33 9.21 -21.16
N LEU A 336 -20.56 8.16 -20.35
CA LEU A 336 -21.71 8.11 -19.44
C LEU A 336 -21.66 9.20 -18.36
N LEU A 337 -20.46 9.49 -17.83
CA LEU A 337 -20.27 10.60 -16.88
C LEU A 337 -20.60 11.95 -17.54
N HIS A 338 -20.19 12.13 -18.80
CA HIS A 338 -20.52 13.31 -19.58
C HIS A 338 -22.03 13.44 -19.80
N CYS A 339 -22.75 12.36 -20.15
CA CYS A 339 -24.21 12.37 -20.26
C CYS A 339 -24.89 12.79 -18.94
N ALA A 340 -24.41 12.28 -17.80
CA ALA A 340 -24.94 12.65 -16.48
C ALA A 340 -24.71 14.15 -16.17
N TYR A 341 -23.55 14.68 -16.53
CA TYR A 341 -23.23 16.10 -16.40
C TYR A 341 -24.12 16.96 -17.31
N SER A 342 -24.25 16.61 -18.59
CA SER A 342 -25.11 17.31 -19.56
C SER A 342 -26.58 17.31 -19.12
N ALA A 343 -27.08 16.19 -18.58
CA ALA A 343 -28.43 16.11 -18.04
C ALA A 343 -28.63 17.04 -16.82
N ALA A 344 -27.64 17.11 -15.92
CA ALA A 344 -27.66 18.01 -14.78
C ALA A 344 -27.61 19.49 -15.20
N GLN A 345 -26.79 19.83 -16.20
CA GLN A 345 -26.68 21.18 -16.74
C GLN A 345 -27.96 21.61 -17.47
N HIS A 346 -28.57 20.74 -18.27
CA HIS A 346 -29.87 21.02 -18.90
C HIS A 346 -30.96 21.28 -17.84
N ARG A 347 -30.98 20.49 -16.76
CA ARG A 347 -31.92 20.70 -15.65
C ARG A 347 -31.65 21.99 -14.86
N PHE A 348 -30.39 22.43 -14.81
CA PHE A 348 -30.04 23.73 -14.22
C PHE A 348 -30.46 24.89 -15.13
N TYR A 349 -30.25 24.77 -16.44
CA TYR A 349 -30.69 25.74 -17.44
C TYR A 349 -32.21 25.94 -17.41
N LEU A 350 -33.00 24.86 -17.40
CA LEU A 350 -34.46 24.96 -17.29
C LEU A 350 -34.93 25.68 -16.03
N ARG A 351 -34.19 25.58 -14.91
CA ARG A 351 -34.49 26.33 -13.68
C ARG A 351 -34.17 27.82 -13.81
N LEU A 352 -33.16 28.19 -14.60
CA LEU A 352 -32.81 29.59 -14.83
C LEU A 352 -33.85 30.30 -15.69
N ILE A 353 -34.49 29.58 -16.61
CA ILE A 353 -35.56 30.11 -17.47
C ILE A 353 -36.96 29.84 -16.92
N GLU A 354 -37.06 29.32 -15.69
CA GLU A 354 -38.32 29.00 -14.99
C GLU A 354 -39.28 28.04 -15.71
N GLU A 355 -38.78 27.25 -16.67
CA GLU A 355 -39.56 26.27 -17.42
C GLU A 355 -39.65 24.92 -16.68
N PRO A 356 -40.82 24.24 -16.68
CA PRO A 356 -40.98 22.92 -16.08
C PRO A 356 -40.23 21.83 -16.86
N PHE A 357 -39.63 20.88 -16.13
CA PHE A 357 -38.94 19.74 -16.74
C PHE A 357 -39.96 18.74 -17.32
N THR A 358 -40.08 18.68 -18.64
CA THR A 358 -41.00 17.77 -19.35
C THR A 358 -40.32 16.51 -19.87
N ARG A 359 -39.14 16.63 -20.51
CA ARG A 359 -38.35 15.49 -21.01
C ARG A 359 -36.86 15.82 -21.10
N LEU A 360 -36.03 14.77 -21.15
CA LEU A 360 -34.60 14.92 -21.42
C LEU A 360 -34.37 15.12 -22.94
N PRO A 361 -33.42 15.98 -23.34
CA PRO A 361 -33.02 16.13 -24.74
C PRO A 361 -32.65 14.79 -25.38
N ILE A 362 -33.07 14.60 -26.64
CA ILE A 362 -32.97 13.32 -27.38
C ILE A 362 -31.50 12.92 -27.58
N ASP A 363 -30.62 13.88 -27.80
CA ASP A 363 -29.17 13.71 -27.92
C ASP A 363 -28.56 13.09 -26.66
N ILE A 364 -28.95 13.54 -25.46
CA ILE A 364 -28.47 12.98 -24.19
C ILE A 364 -28.99 11.55 -24.01
N VAL A 365 -30.24 11.29 -24.36
CA VAL A 365 -30.83 9.94 -24.30
C VAL A 365 -30.12 8.98 -25.26
N LEU A 366 -29.90 9.40 -26.50
CA LEU A 366 -29.22 8.60 -27.52
C LEU A 366 -27.77 8.30 -27.12
N GLN A 367 -27.03 9.32 -26.67
CA GLN A 367 -25.64 9.15 -26.23
C GLN A 367 -25.54 8.21 -25.03
N THR A 368 -26.50 8.26 -24.10
CA THR A 368 -26.54 7.36 -22.93
C THR A 368 -26.79 5.91 -23.36
N LEU A 369 -27.75 5.68 -24.26
CA LEU A 369 -28.06 4.34 -24.79
C LEU A 369 -26.88 3.72 -25.54
N VAL A 370 -26.27 4.48 -26.46
CA VAL A 370 -25.09 4.00 -27.20
C VAL A 370 -23.93 3.71 -26.26
N SER A 371 -23.66 4.60 -25.31
CA SER A 371 -22.56 4.40 -24.34
C SER A 371 -22.79 3.19 -23.45
N LEU A 372 -24.04 2.89 -23.08
CA LEU A 372 -24.40 1.71 -22.30
C LEU A 372 -24.20 0.40 -23.08
N ILE A 373 -24.62 0.37 -24.35
CA ILE A 373 -24.44 -0.79 -25.24
C ILE A 373 -22.96 -1.10 -25.43
N VAL A 374 -22.14 -0.07 -25.71
CA VAL A 374 -20.69 -0.26 -25.91
C VAL A 374 -20.00 -0.64 -24.59
N LEU A 375 -20.46 -0.14 -23.45
CA LEU A 375 -19.94 -0.55 -22.14
C LEU A 375 -20.22 -2.03 -21.87
N VAL A 376 -21.45 -2.50 -22.09
CA VAL A 376 -21.81 -3.91 -21.93
C VAL A 376 -20.98 -4.78 -22.88
N TYR A 377 -20.88 -4.39 -24.15
CA TYR A 377 -20.08 -5.13 -25.14
C TYR A 377 -18.59 -5.23 -24.76
N SER A 378 -17.99 -4.12 -24.33
CA SER A 378 -16.57 -4.09 -23.92
C SER A 378 -16.31 -4.84 -22.61
N ALA A 379 -17.26 -4.83 -21.66
CA ALA A 379 -17.16 -5.56 -20.40
C ALA A 379 -17.30 -7.08 -20.60
N SER A 380 -18.24 -7.53 -21.44
CA SER A 380 -18.44 -8.95 -21.76
C SER A 380 -17.20 -9.58 -22.40
N TYR A 381 -16.51 -8.85 -23.28
CA TYR A 381 -15.28 -9.33 -23.92
C TYR A 381 -14.08 -9.40 -22.95
N GLN A 382 -14.08 -8.62 -21.86
CA GLN A 382 -13.09 -8.79 -20.78
C GLN A 382 -13.33 -10.09 -19.99
N GLN A 383 -14.57 -10.59 -19.91
CA GLN A 383 -14.92 -11.82 -19.21
C GLN A 383 -14.61 -13.09 -20.00
N GLU A 384 -14.80 -13.09 -21.33
CA GLU A 384 -14.62 -14.30 -22.17
C GLU A 384 -13.17 -14.86 -22.20
N VAL A 385 -12.14 -14.03 -21.93
CA VAL A 385 -10.73 -14.48 -21.88
C VAL A 385 -10.28 -14.84 -20.45
N MET A 386 -11.10 -14.59 -19.44
CA MET A 386 -10.95 -15.11 -18.07
C MET A 386 -11.82 -16.35 -17.93
N GLY A 387 -11.47 -17.41 -18.65
CA GLY A 387 -12.26 -18.64 -18.71
C GLY A 387 -12.68 -19.14 -17.33
N TYR A 388 -13.99 -19.03 -17.04
CA TYR A 388 -14.81 -19.93 -16.23
C TYR A 388 -16.28 -19.45 -16.26
N CYS A 389 -17.13 -20.10 -17.07
CA CYS A 389 -18.40 -20.74 -16.70
C CYS A 389 -19.26 -20.97 -17.96
N GLY A 390 -19.86 -22.16 -18.04
CA GLY A 390 -20.55 -22.65 -19.22
C GLY A 390 -21.87 -21.96 -19.57
N LYS A 391 -22.22 -22.08 -20.86
CA LYS A 391 -23.54 -22.08 -21.49
C LYS A 391 -24.58 -21.05 -20.99
N LEU A 392 -24.78 -20.00 -21.78
CA LEU A 392 -26.13 -19.52 -22.09
C LEU A 392 -26.30 -19.49 -23.63
N PRO A 393 -27.39 -20.04 -24.20
CA PRO A 393 -27.65 -19.98 -25.62
C PRO A 393 -28.36 -18.65 -25.93
N VAL A 394 -27.75 -17.80 -26.75
CA VAL A 394 -28.50 -16.76 -27.47
C VAL A 394 -28.28 -17.02 -28.95
N VAL A 395 -29.05 -17.99 -29.45
CA VAL A 395 -29.41 -18.07 -30.86
C VAL A 395 -30.50 -17.03 -31.07
N LEU A 396 -30.19 -15.93 -31.76
CA LEU A 396 -31.14 -15.23 -32.63
C LEU A 396 -30.42 -14.24 -33.56
N PHE A 397 -30.30 -14.68 -34.82
CA PHE A 397 -30.31 -13.91 -36.08
C PHE A 397 -29.63 -12.53 -36.13
N VAL A 398 -28.49 -12.45 -36.84
CA VAL A 398 -28.42 -11.81 -38.18
C VAL A 398 -27.34 -12.53 -38.99
N ARG A 399 -27.79 -13.24 -40.03
CA ARG A 399 -26.98 -13.82 -41.10
C ARG A 399 -27.01 -12.82 -42.24
N THR A 400 -25.93 -12.06 -42.48
CA THR A 400 -25.66 -11.47 -43.80
C THR A 400 -24.18 -11.16 -44.00
N SER A 401 -23.66 -11.72 -45.09
CA SER A 401 -22.52 -11.31 -45.92
C SER A 401 -21.28 -10.72 -45.24
N ARG A 402 -20.24 -11.55 -45.13
CA ARG A 402 -18.86 -11.13 -44.79
C ARG A 402 -17.87 -11.49 -45.91
N GLN A 403 -18.33 -11.56 -47.16
CA GLN A 403 -17.49 -11.93 -48.30
C GLN A 403 -16.90 -10.76 -49.08
N ASP A 404 -17.41 -9.52 -48.94
CA ASP A 404 -16.96 -8.44 -49.85
C ASP A 404 -15.99 -7.40 -49.25
N PHE A 405 -15.69 -7.45 -47.95
CA PHE A 405 -14.88 -6.39 -47.32
C PHE A 405 -13.37 -6.69 -47.22
N VAL A 406 -12.96 -7.95 -47.36
CA VAL A 406 -11.55 -8.36 -47.15
C VAL A 406 -10.74 -8.38 -48.46
N ALA A 407 -11.39 -8.16 -49.61
CA ALA A 407 -10.74 -8.13 -50.93
C ALA A 407 -10.02 -6.80 -51.27
N SER A 408 -10.22 -5.73 -50.49
CA SER A 408 -9.76 -4.37 -50.88
C SER A 408 -8.52 -3.84 -50.15
N LEU A 409 -7.95 -4.55 -49.17
CA LEU A 409 -6.80 -4.05 -48.38
C LEU A 409 -5.48 -4.82 -48.58
N ARG A 410 -5.39 -5.63 -49.64
CA ARG A 410 -4.17 -6.41 -49.98
C ARG A 410 -3.35 -5.85 -51.14
N ARG A 411 -3.57 -4.59 -51.55
CA ARG A 411 -2.72 -3.88 -52.51
C ARG A 411 -2.18 -2.62 -51.84
N LEU A 412 -0.87 -2.39 -51.97
CA LEU A 412 0.02 -1.49 -51.22
C LEU A 412 0.59 -2.19 -49.97
N SER A 413 1.84 -2.66 -49.91
CA SER A 413 2.99 -2.50 -50.79
C SER A 413 4.01 -3.62 -50.50
N SER A 414 4.44 -4.28 -51.56
CA SER A 414 5.60 -5.16 -51.70
C SER A 414 6.90 -4.33 -51.64
N SER A 415 7.84 -4.60 -50.72
CA SER A 415 9.11 -5.38 -50.89
C SER A 415 10.30 -4.56 -51.46
N PRO A 416 11.57 -5.06 -51.51
CA PRO A 416 12.52 -5.54 -50.46
C PRO A 416 13.91 -4.79 -50.58
N GLN A 417 14.95 -4.95 -49.72
CA GLN A 417 16.06 -5.93 -49.88
C GLN A 417 17.28 -5.63 -48.96
N TYR A 418 17.90 -6.72 -48.45
CA TYR A 418 19.33 -7.06 -48.16
C TYR A 418 20.31 -6.03 -47.53
N PHE A 419 21.24 -6.36 -46.61
CA PHE A 419 22.29 -7.40 -46.63
C PHE A 419 22.80 -7.73 -45.20
N GLY A 420 23.22 -8.98 -44.97
CA GLY A 420 23.77 -9.46 -43.70
C GLY A 420 25.28 -9.32 -43.54
N LYS A 421 25.77 -9.55 -42.31
CA LYS A 421 27.09 -10.15 -42.02
C LYS A 421 27.18 -10.67 -40.58
N GLN A 422 27.50 -11.95 -40.48
CA GLN A 422 27.92 -12.65 -39.25
C GLN A 422 29.32 -12.18 -38.82
N ARG A 423 29.61 -12.22 -37.51
CA ARG A 423 30.89 -12.72 -36.95
C ARG A 423 30.78 -13.05 -35.45
N ARG A 424 31.36 -14.20 -35.10
CA ARG A 424 31.58 -14.77 -33.75
C ARG A 424 32.79 -14.12 -33.04
N PRO A 425 32.99 -14.34 -31.71
CA PRO A 425 33.95 -13.59 -30.89
C PRO A 425 35.36 -14.19 -30.91
N GLN A 426 36.37 -13.35 -30.65
CA GLN A 426 37.75 -13.77 -30.38
C GLN A 426 38.21 -13.28 -29.01
N LEU A 427 38.84 -14.20 -28.29
CA LEU A 427 39.46 -14.09 -26.96
C LEU A 427 40.99 -14.12 -27.18
N ASP A 428 41.75 -13.24 -26.53
CA ASP A 428 43.12 -13.47 -26.00
C ASP A 428 43.65 -12.15 -25.38
N ARG A 429 43.87 -12.05 -24.06
CA ARG A 429 45.08 -12.40 -23.28
C ARG A 429 46.32 -11.54 -23.57
N LEU A 430 46.74 -10.71 -22.60
CA LEU A 430 48.00 -10.84 -21.83
C LEU A 430 48.32 -9.56 -21.02
N SER A 431 49.08 -9.77 -19.95
CA SER A 431 49.34 -8.90 -18.80
C SER A 431 50.81 -8.44 -18.71
N LYS A 432 51.02 -7.34 -17.93
CA LYS A 432 52.22 -6.89 -17.13
C LYS A 432 53.12 -5.77 -17.73
N PRO A 433 54.00 -5.09 -16.94
CA PRO A 433 53.88 -4.54 -15.56
C PRO A 433 54.39 -3.06 -15.42
N SER A 434 54.58 -2.64 -14.16
CA SER A 434 54.81 -1.32 -13.52
C SER A 434 55.88 -0.35 -14.04
N ASP A 435 55.63 0.97 -13.88
CA ASP A 435 56.42 1.88 -13.03
C ASP A 435 55.85 3.31 -12.97
N GLY A 436 56.07 4.00 -11.84
CA GLY A 436 55.87 5.45 -11.72
C GLY A 436 55.09 5.89 -10.49
N LEU A 437 55.84 6.40 -9.49
CA LEU A 437 55.38 7.22 -8.36
C LEU A 437 54.33 8.24 -8.83
N LYS A 438 53.07 8.09 -8.38
CA LYS A 438 52.02 9.07 -8.67
C LYS A 438 51.69 9.84 -7.40
N SER A 439 51.85 11.15 -7.52
CA SER A 439 51.27 12.16 -6.64
C SER A 439 49.85 11.77 -6.22
N VAL A 440 49.48 12.10 -4.98
CA VAL A 440 48.13 11.93 -4.43
C VAL A 440 47.16 12.75 -5.28
N ARG A 441 46.68 12.14 -6.37
CA ARG A 441 45.65 12.71 -7.24
C ARG A 441 44.33 12.55 -6.50
N ASN A 442 43.64 13.68 -6.34
CA ASN A 442 42.20 13.73 -6.08
C ASN A 442 41.52 12.58 -6.83
N SER A 443 40.83 11.70 -6.09
CA SER A 443 40.16 10.56 -6.69
C SER A 443 39.30 11.05 -7.86
N PRO A 444 39.35 10.39 -9.04
CA PRO A 444 38.56 10.81 -10.18
C PRO A 444 37.08 10.93 -9.74
N PRO A 445 36.34 11.92 -10.25
CA PRO A 445 34.95 12.08 -9.89
C PRO A 445 34.21 10.76 -10.14
N PRO A 446 33.27 10.37 -9.25
CA PRO A 446 32.54 9.12 -9.39
C PRO A 446 31.88 9.05 -10.78
N SER A 447 31.86 7.86 -11.40
CA SER A 447 31.15 7.71 -12.67
C SER A 447 29.67 8.06 -12.50
N LYS A 448 28.99 8.44 -13.59
CA LYS A 448 27.55 8.77 -13.54
C LYS A 448 26.73 7.63 -12.93
N ASP A 449 27.09 6.38 -13.23
CA ASP A 449 26.42 5.19 -12.67
C ASP A 449 26.68 5.04 -11.16
N GLN A 450 27.93 5.23 -10.71
CA GLN A 450 28.28 5.18 -9.29
C GLN A 450 27.58 6.28 -8.48
N ALA A 451 27.49 7.48 -9.04
CA ALA A 451 26.75 8.59 -8.46
C ALA A 451 25.25 8.27 -8.34
N LEU A 452 24.67 7.71 -9.40
CA LEU A 452 23.26 7.32 -9.43
C LEU A 452 22.96 6.20 -8.42
N ASP A 453 23.82 5.19 -8.33
CA ASP A 453 23.64 4.09 -7.38
C ASP A 453 23.82 4.55 -5.94
N SER A 454 24.81 5.41 -5.68
CA SER A 454 24.98 6.06 -4.37
C SER A 454 23.73 6.85 -3.97
N PHE A 455 23.14 7.58 -4.91
CA PHE A 455 21.92 8.34 -4.69
C PHE A 455 20.70 7.44 -4.42
N LYS A 456 20.54 6.34 -5.17
CA LYS A 456 19.49 5.34 -4.91
C LYS A 456 19.60 4.75 -3.51
N LEU A 457 20.83 4.47 -3.04
CA LEU A 457 21.08 3.98 -1.68
C LEU A 457 20.66 5.02 -0.63
N CYS A 458 20.97 6.30 -0.84
CA CYS A 458 20.53 7.40 0.03
C CYS A 458 19.00 7.44 0.14
N ILE A 459 18.28 7.43 -0.99
CA ILE A 459 16.81 7.42 -1.01
C ILE A 459 16.26 6.20 -0.28
N ALA A 460 16.83 5.02 -0.50
CA ALA A 460 16.39 3.79 0.16
C ALA A 460 16.60 3.85 1.69
N SER A 461 17.71 4.42 2.15
CA SER A 461 18.00 4.63 3.57
C SER A 461 16.97 5.58 4.21
N VAL A 462 16.72 6.74 3.59
CA VAL A 462 15.72 7.71 4.06
C VAL A 462 14.33 7.10 4.07
N LYS A 463 13.92 6.38 3.01
CA LYS A 463 12.61 5.71 2.97
C LYS A 463 12.41 4.71 4.11
N LYS A 464 13.46 4.03 4.52
CA LYS A 464 13.43 3.00 5.56
C LYS A 464 13.44 3.59 6.97
N HIS A 465 14.27 4.61 7.20
CA HIS A 465 14.56 5.12 8.55
C HIS A 465 13.89 6.48 8.86
N ASP A 466 13.49 7.23 7.85
CA ASP A 466 12.79 8.52 7.98
C ASP A 466 11.69 8.65 6.91
N PHE A 467 10.68 7.79 7.02
CA PHE A 467 9.58 7.72 6.05
C PHE A 467 8.80 9.04 5.96
N SER A 468 8.71 9.81 7.06
CA SER A 468 7.95 11.06 7.07
C SER A 468 8.60 12.12 6.19
N ASN A 469 9.92 12.32 6.36
CA ASN A 469 10.67 13.24 5.52
C ASN A 469 10.89 12.69 4.10
N TYR A 470 10.94 11.37 3.91
CA TYR A 470 10.89 10.78 2.56
C TYR A 470 9.66 11.24 1.77
N VAL A 471 8.45 11.15 2.36
CA VAL A 471 7.22 11.55 1.67
C VAL A 471 7.18 13.07 1.44
N ALA A 472 7.64 13.88 2.40
CA ALA A 472 7.72 15.33 2.21
C ALA A 472 8.73 15.72 1.12
N ALA A 473 9.89 15.08 1.05
CA ALA A 473 10.88 15.34 0.01
C ALA A 473 10.32 15.04 -1.40
N LEU A 474 9.49 14.00 -1.55
CA LEU A 474 8.81 13.71 -2.83
C LEU A 474 7.85 14.83 -3.28
N LEU A 475 7.37 15.66 -2.36
CA LEU A 475 6.49 16.79 -2.64
C LEU A 475 7.25 18.06 -3.05
N MET A 476 8.58 18.10 -2.86
CA MET A 476 9.44 19.23 -3.22
C MET A 476 9.77 19.23 -4.73
N PRO A 477 10.21 20.38 -5.30
CA PRO A 477 10.63 20.47 -6.71
C PRO A 477 11.69 19.43 -7.07
N ARG A 478 11.61 18.86 -8.28
CA ARG A 478 12.46 17.75 -8.74
C ARG A 478 13.94 18.11 -8.74
N GLU A 479 14.26 19.37 -8.97
CA GLU A 479 15.61 19.91 -9.02
C GLU A 479 16.26 19.98 -7.63
N VAL A 480 15.44 20.13 -6.58
CA VAL A 480 15.89 20.27 -5.18
C VAL A 480 15.94 18.92 -4.46
N GLN A 481 15.17 17.93 -4.94
CA GLN A 481 15.10 16.59 -4.35
C GLN A 481 16.48 15.94 -4.10
N PRO A 482 17.45 15.98 -5.03
CA PRO A 482 18.76 15.37 -4.78
C PRO A 482 19.51 15.97 -3.60
N HIS A 483 19.49 17.31 -3.47
CA HIS A 483 20.08 18.02 -2.34
C HIS A 483 19.40 17.62 -1.02
N VAL A 484 18.07 17.62 -1.00
CA VAL A 484 17.31 17.28 0.22
C VAL A 484 17.51 15.83 0.62
N PHE A 485 17.48 14.88 -0.32
CA PHE A 485 17.73 13.48 -0.01
C PHE A 485 19.16 13.23 0.49
N ALA A 486 20.16 13.98 0.02
CA ALA A 486 21.52 13.90 0.55
C ALA A 486 21.59 14.36 2.02
N LEU A 487 20.97 15.50 2.35
CA LEU A 487 20.89 16.00 3.73
C LEU A 487 20.12 15.06 4.66
N LEU A 488 18.97 14.54 4.20
CA LEU A 488 18.17 13.59 4.97
C LEU A 488 18.91 12.28 5.19
N ALA A 489 19.62 11.77 4.16
CA ALA A 489 20.41 10.55 4.28
C ALA A 489 21.59 10.74 5.24
N PHE A 490 22.25 11.90 5.22
CA PHE A 490 23.27 12.26 6.20
C PHE A 490 22.74 12.27 7.63
N ASN A 491 21.59 12.91 7.86
CA ASN A 491 20.94 12.90 9.17
C ASN A 491 20.58 11.47 9.64
N VAL A 492 20.10 10.61 8.73
CA VAL A 492 19.81 9.20 9.01
C VAL A 492 21.07 8.43 9.37
N GLU A 493 22.14 8.54 8.58
CA GLU A 493 23.42 7.85 8.85
C GLU A 493 23.95 8.22 10.23
N LEU A 494 23.93 9.51 10.59
CA LEU A 494 24.40 9.97 11.90
C LEU A 494 23.48 9.52 13.04
N ALA A 495 22.16 9.54 12.85
CA ALA A 495 21.22 9.05 13.86
C ALA A 495 21.40 7.55 14.13
N LEU A 496 21.72 6.77 13.09
CA LEU A 496 21.93 5.34 13.18
C LEU A 496 23.25 4.94 13.83
N VAL A 497 24.24 5.83 13.94
CA VAL A 497 25.53 5.53 14.58
C VAL A 497 25.31 4.92 15.96
N ARG A 498 24.38 5.49 16.75
CA ARG A 498 24.05 4.99 18.09
C ARG A 498 23.48 3.57 18.09
N ASP A 499 22.70 3.20 17.07
CA ASP A 499 22.06 1.88 16.98
C ASP A 499 23.03 0.77 16.56
N HIS A 500 24.15 1.11 15.91
CA HIS A 500 25.13 0.15 15.40
C HIS A 500 26.29 -0.12 16.38
N ILE A 501 26.36 0.62 17.48
CA ILE A 501 27.41 0.43 18.50
C ILE A 501 26.91 -0.56 19.54
N GLU A 502 27.62 -1.67 19.69
CA GLU A 502 27.39 -2.61 20.78
C GLU A 502 27.70 -1.94 22.13
N ARG A 503 26.98 -2.34 23.18
CA ARG A 503 27.26 -1.85 24.53
C ARG A 503 28.69 -2.19 24.92
N ASN A 504 29.41 -1.19 25.41
CA ASN A 504 30.80 -1.30 25.85
C ASN A 504 31.83 -1.51 24.73
N ALA A 505 31.46 -1.39 23.44
CA ALA A 505 32.39 -1.47 22.31
C ALA A 505 33.31 -0.24 22.13
N GLY A 506 33.59 0.50 23.21
CA GLY A 506 34.62 1.54 23.26
C GLY A 506 34.41 2.73 22.31
N THR A 507 35.53 3.26 21.82
CA THR A 507 35.69 4.49 21.02
C THR A 507 35.15 4.40 19.58
N ALA A 508 34.55 3.27 19.16
CA ALA A 508 34.09 3.03 17.79
C ALA A 508 33.05 4.07 17.30
N GLY A 509 32.11 4.47 18.16
CA GLY A 509 31.16 5.53 17.84
C GLY A 509 31.80 6.90 17.66
N ILE A 510 32.80 7.20 18.49
CA ILE A 510 33.59 8.42 18.42
C ILE A 510 34.36 8.44 17.10
N PHE A 511 35.02 7.35 16.73
CA PHE A 511 35.70 7.25 15.44
C PHE A 511 34.75 7.35 14.25
N ARG A 512 33.52 6.83 14.35
CA ARG A 512 32.53 6.94 13.27
C ARG A 512 32.02 8.37 13.06
N LEU A 513 31.84 9.13 14.14
CA LEU A 513 31.48 10.55 14.04
C LEU A 513 32.67 11.42 13.65
N GLN A 514 33.88 11.08 14.13
CA GLN A 514 35.12 11.72 13.69
C GLN A 514 35.34 11.51 12.19
N PHE A 515 35.11 10.29 11.68
CA PHE A 515 35.10 10.00 10.25
C PHE A 515 34.18 10.95 9.48
N TRP A 516 33.00 11.25 10.01
CA TRP A 516 32.07 12.18 9.36
C TRP A 516 32.54 13.63 9.41
N ARG A 517 33.17 14.05 10.50
CA ARG A 517 33.84 15.36 10.60
C ARG A 517 34.92 15.46 9.51
N ASP A 518 35.82 14.49 9.42
CA ASP A 518 36.90 14.48 8.43
C ASP A 518 36.37 14.40 6.99
N ALA A 519 35.29 13.63 6.77
CA ALA A 519 34.63 13.53 5.47
C ALA A 519 34.02 14.88 5.04
N ILE A 520 33.37 15.61 5.95
CA ILE A 520 32.86 16.96 5.67
C ILE A 520 34.03 17.88 5.32
N SER A 521 35.11 17.87 6.11
CA SER A 521 36.31 18.68 5.84
C SER A 521 36.87 18.43 4.44
N ALA A 522 36.94 17.16 4.01
CA ALA A 522 37.39 16.79 2.67
C ALA A 522 36.41 17.18 1.56
N ILE A 523 35.10 17.04 1.78
CA ILE A 523 34.05 17.36 0.78
C ILE A 523 34.03 18.86 0.45
N TYR A 524 34.17 19.71 1.47
CA TYR A 524 34.10 21.17 1.34
C TYR A 524 35.47 21.85 1.19
N GLY A 525 36.54 21.06 1.02
CA GLY A 525 37.88 21.58 0.69
C GLY A 525 38.65 22.19 1.86
N CYS A 526 38.21 21.98 3.10
CA CYS A 526 38.96 22.40 4.30
C CYS A 526 40.23 21.57 4.53
N THR A 527 40.30 20.36 3.96
CA THR A 527 41.46 19.47 4.07
C THR A 527 41.71 18.78 2.73
N SER A 528 42.98 18.61 2.35
CA SER A 528 43.40 17.99 1.07
C SER A 528 43.27 16.45 1.03
N GLY A 529 42.46 15.86 1.92
CA GLY A 529 42.30 14.41 2.03
C GLY A 529 41.36 13.81 0.97
N PRO A 530 41.43 12.49 0.72
CA PRO A 530 40.52 11.83 -0.21
C PRO A 530 39.10 11.76 0.35
N ILE A 531 38.12 12.05 -0.50
CA ILE A 531 36.69 11.93 -0.13
C ILE A 531 36.34 10.44 0.01
N PRO A 532 35.77 9.99 1.15
CA PRO A 532 35.45 8.59 1.37
C PRO A 532 34.48 8.02 0.32
N ARG A 533 34.69 6.76 -0.07
CA ARG A 533 33.78 5.99 -0.94
C ARG A 533 32.53 5.51 -0.18
N GLN A 534 31.84 6.44 0.47
CA GLN A 534 30.59 6.22 1.19
C GLN A 534 29.45 6.88 0.37
N PRO A 535 28.28 6.23 0.20
CA PRO A 535 27.22 6.73 -0.69
C PRO A 535 26.70 8.12 -0.34
N VAL A 536 26.53 8.42 0.95
CA VAL A 536 26.07 9.71 1.46
C VAL A 536 27.15 10.79 1.31
N ALA A 537 28.42 10.50 1.57
CA ALA A 537 29.55 11.41 1.31
C ALA A 537 29.62 11.77 -0.18
N THR A 538 29.40 10.79 -1.06
CA THR A 538 29.30 10.99 -2.50
C THR A 538 28.12 11.88 -2.87
N ALA A 539 26.93 11.63 -2.30
CA ALA A 539 25.74 12.46 -2.52
C ALA A 539 25.90 13.90 -2.01
N LEU A 540 26.50 14.09 -0.83
CA LEU A 540 26.79 15.42 -0.28
C LEU A 540 27.73 16.21 -1.20
N ARG A 541 28.81 15.58 -1.68
CA ARG A 541 29.73 16.21 -2.64
C ARG A 541 29.02 16.64 -3.92
N LEU A 542 28.16 15.79 -4.46
CA LEU A 542 27.50 16.02 -5.75
C LEU A 542 26.36 17.02 -5.69
N PHE A 543 25.57 17.00 -4.62
CA PHE A 543 24.31 17.75 -4.55
C PHE A 543 24.31 18.89 -3.51
N CYS A 544 25.21 18.85 -2.53
CA CYS A 544 25.28 19.80 -1.43
C CYS A 544 26.56 20.66 -1.43
N SER A 545 27.19 20.86 -2.59
CA SER A 545 28.41 21.68 -2.72
C SER A 545 28.25 23.14 -2.26
N GLN A 546 27.03 23.67 -2.29
CA GLN A 546 26.67 25.03 -1.83
C GLN A 546 26.02 25.05 -0.44
N ALA A 547 26.05 23.93 0.31
CA ALA A 547 25.50 23.91 1.67
C ALA A 547 26.50 24.52 2.67
N ASP A 548 25.96 25.15 3.71
CA ASP A 548 26.76 25.71 4.80
C ASP A 548 27.41 24.59 5.60
N ILE A 549 28.72 24.70 5.82
CA ILE A 549 29.51 23.68 6.51
C ILE A 549 29.24 23.66 8.03
N GLU A 550 28.98 24.82 8.63
CA GLU A 550 28.77 25.00 10.07
C GLU A 550 27.60 24.15 10.62
N PRO A 551 26.39 24.18 10.03
CA PRO A 551 25.30 23.31 10.47
C PRO A 551 25.61 21.81 10.34
N LEU A 552 26.41 21.41 9.34
CA LEU A 552 26.81 20.00 9.16
C LEU A 552 27.75 19.55 10.28
N TYR A 553 28.74 20.36 10.65
CA TYR A 553 29.60 20.09 11.79
C TYR A 553 28.84 20.11 13.11
N GLY A 554 28.04 21.15 13.36
CA GLY A 554 27.26 21.27 14.59
C GLY A 554 26.34 20.06 14.82
N LEU A 555 25.82 19.47 13.75
CA LEU A 555 24.97 18.28 13.79
C LEU A 555 25.76 16.99 14.11
N VAL A 556 27.03 16.89 13.69
CA VAL A 556 27.96 15.81 14.09
C VAL A 556 28.36 15.97 15.56
N GLU A 557 28.80 17.17 15.95
CA GLU A 557 29.26 17.48 17.31
C GLU A 557 28.16 17.27 18.35
N ALA A 558 26.93 17.73 18.08
CA ALA A 558 25.80 17.52 18.97
C ALA A 558 25.53 16.02 19.22
N ARG A 559 25.68 15.17 18.19
CA ARG A 559 25.53 13.71 18.32
C ARG A 559 26.72 13.07 19.03
N GLN A 560 27.92 13.61 18.87
CA GLN A 560 29.10 13.12 19.57
C GLN A 560 28.99 13.33 21.08
N GLN A 561 28.44 14.47 21.51
CA GLN A 561 28.22 14.79 22.93
C GLN A 561 27.21 13.86 23.62
N THR A 562 26.34 13.19 22.86
CA THR A 562 25.32 12.26 23.39
C THR A 562 25.73 10.79 23.26
N LEU A 563 26.95 10.50 22.78
CA LEU A 563 27.51 9.15 22.82
C LEU A 563 27.75 8.72 24.28
N GLY A 564 27.48 7.45 24.58
CA GLY A 564 27.64 6.89 25.93
C GLY A 564 26.38 6.89 26.80
N ASP A 565 25.20 7.07 26.18
CA ASP A 565 23.88 6.93 26.81
C ASP A 565 23.66 7.80 28.06
N ARG A 566 24.35 8.94 28.15
CA ARG A 566 24.19 9.90 29.25
C ARG A 566 22.85 10.64 29.12
N PRO A 567 22.06 10.77 30.21
CA PRO A 567 20.83 11.56 30.20
C PRO A 567 21.16 13.05 30.02
N PHE A 568 20.18 13.83 29.57
CA PHE A 568 20.31 15.29 29.56
C PHE A 568 20.21 15.82 30.99
N GLU A 569 21.05 16.79 31.33
CA GLU A 569 21.02 17.45 32.63
C GLU A 569 19.71 18.22 32.83
N SER A 570 19.24 18.87 31.76
CA SER A 570 18.02 19.67 31.80
C SER A 570 17.18 19.59 30.52
N VAL A 571 15.92 20.04 30.61
CA VAL A 571 15.06 20.25 29.44
C VAL A 571 15.70 21.26 28.47
N ALA A 572 16.36 22.31 28.98
CA ALA A 572 17.07 23.29 28.15
C ALA A 572 18.25 22.66 27.37
N ALA A 573 18.99 21.73 27.99
CA ALA A 573 20.04 20.98 27.29
C ALA A 573 19.47 20.11 26.16
N LEU A 574 18.32 19.46 26.39
CA LEU A 574 17.60 18.71 25.36
C LEU A 574 17.12 19.62 24.22
N GLU A 575 16.61 20.82 24.52
CA GLU A 575 16.21 21.81 23.52
C GLU A 575 17.39 22.28 22.67
N SER A 576 18.53 22.57 23.30
CA SER A 576 19.76 22.95 22.59
C SER A 576 20.25 21.84 21.65
N TYR A 577 20.22 20.59 22.11
CA TYR A 577 20.51 19.43 21.27
C TYR A 577 19.55 19.29 20.09
N ALA A 578 18.25 19.49 20.32
CA ALA A 578 17.23 19.42 19.30
C ALA A 578 17.36 20.53 18.23
N GLU A 579 17.77 21.73 18.66
CA GLU A 579 18.10 22.86 17.79
C GLU A 579 19.26 22.54 16.86
N LYS A 580 20.38 22.03 17.41
CA LYS A 580 21.59 21.67 16.65
C LYS A 580 21.43 20.43 15.75
N THR A 581 20.38 19.64 15.95
CA THR A 581 20.12 18.42 15.16
C THR A 581 18.95 18.60 14.19
N SER A 582 17.72 18.43 14.66
CA SER A 582 16.52 18.54 13.81
C SER A 582 16.30 19.97 13.34
N GLY A 583 16.60 20.99 14.15
CA GLY A 583 16.49 22.40 13.77
C GLY A 583 17.44 22.78 12.64
N ALA A 584 18.74 22.47 12.80
CA ALA A 584 19.75 22.65 11.77
C ALA A 584 19.38 21.93 10.46
N LEU A 585 18.85 20.70 10.53
CA LEU A 585 18.38 19.98 9.35
C LEU A 585 17.24 20.70 8.63
N HIS A 586 16.20 21.15 9.37
CA HIS A 586 15.10 21.90 8.78
C HIS A 586 15.59 23.19 8.11
N LEU A 587 16.52 23.90 8.75
CA LEU A 587 17.13 25.12 8.21
C LEU A 587 17.91 24.84 6.93
N MET A 588 18.72 23.79 6.88
CA MET A 588 19.46 23.42 5.66
C MET A 588 18.53 23.04 4.50
N VAL A 589 17.46 22.29 4.78
CA VAL A 589 16.44 21.96 3.78
C VAL A 589 15.69 23.22 3.31
N MET A 590 15.40 24.14 4.24
CA MET A 590 14.79 25.43 3.92
C MET A 590 15.69 26.29 3.03
N ASN A 591 16.99 26.40 3.35
CA ASN A 591 17.98 27.10 2.53
C ASN A 591 18.07 26.49 1.12
N ALA A 592 18.00 25.17 0.99
CA ALA A 592 17.98 24.49 -0.31
C ALA A 592 16.75 24.84 -1.16
N LEU A 593 15.58 24.93 -0.54
CA LEU A 593 14.34 25.35 -1.20
C LEU A 593 14.37 26.84 -1.57
N ALA A 594 14.85 27.69 -0.66
CA ALA A 594 14.93 29.13 -0.86
C ALA A 594 15.88 29.49 -2.01
N ARG A 595 17.04 28.83 -2.13
CA ARG A 595 17.94 28.98 -3.28
C ARG A 595 17.27 28.68 -4.62
N LYS A 596 16.35 27.71 -4.68
CA LYS A 596 15.64 27.39 -5.92
C LYS A 596 14.66 28.47 -6.34
N THR A 597 14.07 29.18 -5.38
CA THR A 597 13.14 30.28 -5.62
C THR A 597 13.81 31.66 -5.60
N ASN A 598 15.14 31.73 -5.48
CA ASN A 598 15.90 32.96 -5.23
C ASN A 598 15.35 33.78 -4.04
N GLU A 599 14.82 33.09 -3.04
CA GLU A 599 14.31 33.66 -1.80
C GLU A 599 15.45 33.77 -0.78
N VAL A 600 15.51 34.87 -0.04
CA VAL A 600 16.46 35.03 1.06
C VAL A 600 15.79 34.51 2.34
N VAL A 601 16.46 33.63 3.06
CA VAL A 601 15.95 33.10 4.33
C VAL A 601 16.08 34.17 5.41
N SER A 602 14.95 34.70 5.87
CA SER A 602 14.91 35.74 6.91
C SER A 602 15.22 35.19 8.30
N LEU A 603 15.41 36.08 9.28
CA LEU A 603 15.62 35.69 10.68
C LEU A 603 14.41 34.91 11.22
N GLU A 604 13.20 35.34 10.91
CA GLU A 604 11.94 34.71 11.34
C GLU A 604 11.77 33.32 10.74
N MET A 605 12.17 33.12 9.48
CA MET A 605 12.17 31.81 8.84
C MET A 605 13.16 30.85 9.52
N LYS A 606 14.34 31.38 9.89
CA LYS A 606 15.34 30.63 10.67
C LYS A 606 14.78 30.26 12.05
N GLU A 607 14.20 31.20 12.77
CA GLU A 607 13.55 30.96 14.07
C GLU A 607 12.44 29.91 13.96
N ALA A 608 11.63 29.96 12.90
CA ALA A 608 10.60 28.97 12.63
C ALA A 608 11.16 27.55 12.49
N ALA A 609 12.24 27.38 11.71
CA ALA A 609 12.89 26.10 11.49
C ALA A 609 13.54 25.53 12.76
N LEU A 610 14.21 26.39 13.54
CA LEU A 610 14.85 26.02 14.80
C LEU A 610 13.83 25.63 15.87
N ALA A 611 12.75 26.41 16.03
CA ALA A 611 11.66 26.10 16.94
C ALA A 611 10.94 24.79 16.58
N MET A 612 10.69 24.53 15.28
CA MET A 612 10.17 23.23 14.84
C MET A 612 11.14 22.09 15.20
N GLY A 613 12.44 22.32 15.03
CA GLY A 613 13.50 21.40 15.43
C GLY A 613 13.44 21.03 16.91
N LYS A 614 13.30 22.02 17.80
CA LYS A 614 13.11 21.83 19.25
C LYS A 614 11.89 20.97 19.56
N SER A 615 10.74 21.34 18.99
CA SER A 615 9.49 20.60 19.16
C SER A 615 9.62 19.13 18.77
N VAL A 616 10.21 18.86 17.60
CA VAL A 616 10.49 17.51 17.10
C VAL A 616 11.47 16.77 17.99
N GLY A 617 12.57 17.39 18.39
CA GLY A 617 13.61 16.73 19.20
C GLY A 617 13.12 16.31 20.58
N VAL A 618 12.29 17.15 21.23
CA VAL A 618 11.67 16.83 22.52
C VAL A 618 10.72 15.63 22.39
N LEU A 619 9.81 15.63 21.40
CA LEU A 619 8.91 14.48 21.19
C LEU A 619 9.66 13.24 20.72
N ASN A 620 10.75 13.40 19.98
CA ASN A 620 11.59 12.29 19.55
C ASN A 620 12.26 11.61 20.73
N HIS A 621 12.68 12.37 21.75
CA HIS A 621 13.15 11.83 23.01
C HIS A 621 12.04 11.15 23.80
N LEU A 622 10.88 11.80 23.88
CA LEU A 622 9.71 11.22 24.56
C LEU A 622 9.33 9.85 23.99
N ARG A 623 9.22 9.74 22.65
CA ARG A 623 8.87 8.48 21.96
C ARG A 623 10.00 7.45 22.00
N SER A 624 11.26 7.85 22.13
CA SER A 624 12.39 6.92 22.16
C SER A 624 12.52 6.21 23.52
N THR A 625 11.86 6.72 24.57
CA THR A 625 11.83 6.12 25.91
C THR A 625 11.54 4.62 25.87
N VAL A 626 10.46 4.18 25.23
CA VAL A 626 10.08 2.75 25.22
C VAL A 626 11.11 1.86 24.48
N PRO A 627 11.55 2.18 23.25
CA PRO A 627 12.63 1.45 22.59
C PRO A 627 13.94 1.40 23.39
N LEU A 628 14.32 2.50 24.04
CA LEU A 628 15.55 2.59 24.83
C LEU A 628 15.45 1.78 26.13
N LEU A 629 14.29 1.81 26.79
CA LEU A 629 14.02 1.00 27.98
C LEU A 629 14.14 -0.49 27.72
N LYS A 630 13.74 -0.98 26.53
CA LYS A 630 13.93 -2.40 26.15
C LYS A 630 15.39 -2.81 26.11
N ARG A 631 16.29 -1.88 25.81
CA ARG A 631 17.71 -2.11 25.92
C ARG A 631 18.12 -1.97 27.39
N GLY A 632 17.50 -1.08 28.16
CA GLY A 632 17.88 -0.75 29.54
C GLY A 632 18.62 0.58 29.59
N ILE A 633 18.21 1.52 28.75
CA ILE A 633 18.75 2.87 28.67
C ILE A 633 17.63 3.85 29.05
N VAL A 634 17.93 4.78 29.94
CA VAL A 634 17.03 5.88 30.32
C VAL A 634 17.72 7.19 29.96
N ILE A 635 17.18 7.89 28.96
CA ILE A 635 17.67 9.22 28.53
C ILE A 635 16.49 10.18 28.58
N LEU A 636 16.12 10.56 29.79
CA LEU A 636 15.14 11.59 30.08
C LEU A 636 15.85 12.75 30.80
N PRO A 637 15.35 13.99 30.70
CA PRO A 637 15.95 15.13 31.41
C PRO A 637 15.94 14.91 32.93
N THR A 638 17.11 15.07 33.55
CA THR A 638 17.34 14.74 34.96
C THR A 638 16.64 15.70 35.91
N ASP A 639 16.61 16.99 35.57
CA ASP A 639 15.82 18.02 36.25
C ASP A 639 14.34 17.62 36.37
N LEU A 640 13.74 17.18 35.26
CA LEU A 640 12.34 16.84 35.20
C LEU A 640 12.04 15.50 35.88
N MET A 641 12.96 14.54 35.80
CA MET A 641 12.88 13.32 36.59
C MET A 641 12.87 13.62 38.09
N THR A 642 13.74 14.53 38.54
CA THR A 642 13.85 14.93 39.94
C THR A 642 12.56 15.60 40.44
N ILE A 643 12.00 16.54 39.66
CA ILE A 643 10.73 17.22 39.96
C ILE A 643 9.59 16.22 40.20
N HIS A 644 9.55 15.14 39.43
CA HIS A 644 8.49 14.12 39.50
C HIS A 644 8.85 12.91 40.38
N GLY A 645 9.93 12.98 41.16
CA GLY A 645 10.35 11.90 42.07
C GLY A 645 10.75 10.60 41.36
N LEU A 646 11.26 10.70 40.14
CA LEU A 646 11.65 9.56 39.31
C LEU A 646 13.16 9.31 39.39
N SER A 647 13.54 8.06 39.65
CA SER A 647 14.89 7.55 39.42
C SER A 647 14.94 6.76 38.11
N ALA A 648 16.13 6.53 37.56
CA ALA A 648 16.29 5.67 36.38
C ALA A 648 15.74 4.25 36.62
N ASP A 649 15.92 3.72 37.83
CA ASP A 649 15.36 2.42 38.25
C ASP A 649 13.83 2.44 38.26
N ASN A 650 13.20 3.50 38.79
CA ASN A 650 11.74 3.63 38.80
C ASN A 650 11.18 3.63 37.38
N VAL A 651 11.80 4.36 36.47
CA VAL A 651 11.39 4.41 35.05
C VAL A 651 11.58 3.05 34.38
N TYR A 652 12.70 2.37 34.64
CA TYR A 652 13.00 1.05 34.07
C TYR A 652 12.05 -0.05 34.56
N THR A 653 11.83 -0.11 35.87
CA THR A 653 10.92 -1.07 36.52
C THR A 653 9.45 -0.68 36.39
N LYS A 654 9.16 0.50 35.80
CA LYS A 654 7.83 1.10 35.65
C LYS A 654 7.12 1.36 36.97
N ARG A 655 7.90 1.60 38.03
CA ARG A 655 7.41 2.08 39.32
C ARG A 655 7.13 3.59 39.20
N SER A 656 6.10 4.09 39.88
CA SER A 656 5.62 5.48 39.81
C SER A 656 4.98 5.91 38.46
N PRO A 657 3.86 5.27 38.04
CA PRO A 657 3.15 5.59 36.79
C PRO A 657 2.62 7.03 36.73
N GLU A 658 2.33 7.65 37.87
CA GLU A 658 1.89 9.04 37.94
C GLU A 658 3.04 10.02 37.66
N GLY A 659 4.20 9.84 38.28
CA GLY A 659 5.39 10.64 38.00
C GLY A 659 5.79 10.57 36.53
N MET A 660 5.74 9.38 35.93
CA MET A 660 6.01 9.21 34.49
C MET A 660 4.99 9.94 33.60
N ARG A 661 3.70 9.90 33.95
CA ARG A 661 2.65 10.67 33.23
C ARG A 661 2.86 12.18 33.36
N ASN A 662 3.23 12.67 34.55
CA ASN A 662 3.50 14.09 34.78
C ASN A 662 4.74 14.56 34.01
N LEU A 663 5.83 13.79 34.03
CA LEU A 663 7.01 14.06 33.20
C LEU A 663 6.66 14.11 31.71
N ALA A 664 5.85 13.14 31.25
CA ALA A 664 5.43 13.08 29.86
C ALA A 664 4.54 14.26 29.46
N ARG A 665 3.66 14.71 30.36
CA ARG A 665 2.82 15.90 30.22
C ARG A 665 3.66 17.17 30.09
N ASP A 666 4.69 17.33 30.91
CA ASP A 666 5.55 18.50 30.86
C ASP A 666 6.39 18.54 29.57
N LEU A 667 7.00 17.42 29.16
CA LEU A 667 7.71 17.34 27.87
C LEU A 667 6.78 17.57 26.67
N THR A 668 5.54 17.07 26.75
CA THR A 668 4.52 17.32 25.72
C THR A 668 4.18 18.82 25.66
N THR A 669 4.12 19.49 26.81
CA THR A 669 3.83 20.92 26.92
C THR A 669 4.97 21.77 26.35
N VAL A 670 6.23 21.40 26.65
CA VAL A 670 7.42 22.02 26.08
C VAL A 670 7.43 21.89 24.55
N SER A 671 7.10 20.70 24.02
CA SER A 671 7.02 20.49 22.58
C SER A 671 5.89 21.31 21.91
N ASP A 672 4.71 21.40 22.56
CA ASP A 672 3.59 22.22 22.07
C ASP A 672 3.99 23.70 22.04
N LYS A 673 4.65 24.21 23.09
CA LYS A 673 5.20 25.59 23.13
C LYS A 673 6.07 25.88 21.91
N TRP A 674 7.04 25.04 21.60
CA TRP A 674 7.93 25.26 20.45
C TRP A 674 7.24 25.10 19.10
N LEU A 675 6.21 24.25 19.01
CA LEU A 675 5.38 24.15 17.82
C LEU A 675 4.62 25.46 17.58
N GLN A 676 4.06 26.05 18.64
CA GLN A 676 3.38 27.34 18.54
C GLN A 676 4.36 28.46 18.19
N GLU A 677 5.55 28.48 18.78
CA GLU A 677 6.57 29.47 18.45
C GLU A 677 6.97 29.39 16.98
N SER A 678 7.21 28.17 16.47
CA SER A 678 7.48 27.96 15.04
C SER A 678 6.37 28.53 14.16
N ARG A 679 5.11 28.28 14.51
CA ARG A 679 3.93 28.78 13.77
C ARG A 679 3.69 30.28 13.92
N ARG A 680 4.22 30.92 14.96
CA ARG A 680 4.12 32.38 15.13
C ARG A 680 4.77 33.11 13.95
N HIS A 681 5.77 32.50 13.34
CA HIS A 681 6.48 32.98 12.15
C HIS A 681 5.88 32.46 10.83
N SER A 682 4.70 31.82 10.82
CA SER A 682 4.16 31.19 9.59
C SER A 682 3.92 32.15 8.44
N LEU A 683 3.67 33.44 8.73
CA LEU A 683 3.50 34.49 7.71
C LEU A 683 4.81 34.82 6.98
N ALA A 684 5.96 34.68 7.65
CA ALA A 684 7.27 34.91 7.06
C ALA A 684 7.74 33.71 6.21
N VAL A 685 7.23 32.51 6.48
CA VAL A 685 7.60 31.28 5.75
C VAL A 685 6.77 31.16 4.47
N SER A 686 7.42 31.30 3.31
CA SER A 686 6.76 31.14 2.01
C SER A 686 6.21 29.73 1.79
N LYS A 687 5.25 29.59 0.85
CA LYS A 687 4.69 28.26 0.49
C LYS A 687 5.78 27.28 0.02
N SER A 688 6.82 27.77 -0.66
CA SER A 688 7.93 26.93 -1.15
C SER A 688 8.77 26.39 0.00
N THR A 689 9.19 27.28 0.91
CA THR A 689 10.06 26.97 2.04
C THR A 689 9.34 26.24 3.17
N SER A 690 8.01 26.40 3.28
CA SER A 690 7.16 25.65 4.22
C SER A 690 7.28 24.13 4.07
N LEU A 691 7.65 23.63 2.88
CA LEU A 691 7.85 22.21 2.61
C LEU A 691 8.96 21.58 3.47
N ALA A 692 9.91 22.37 3.98
CA ALA A 692 10.90 21.91 4.95
C ALA A 692 10.27 21.46 6.28
N LEU A 693 9.09 21.99 6.62
CA LEU A 693 8.47 21.84 7.94
C LEU A 693 7.19 20.99 7.92
N ILE A 694 6.57 20.75 6.75
CA ILE A 694 5.26 20.09 6.64
C ILE A 694 5.20 18.69 7.28
N SER A 695 6.29 17.90 7.15
CA SER A 695 6.42 16.54 7.69
C SER A 695 6.48 16.57 9.22
N SER A 696 7.39 17.39 9.73
CA SER A 696 7.63 17.58 11.15
C SER A 696 6.40 18.12 11.86
N GLY A 697 5.78 19.18 11.33
CA GLY A 697 4.56 19.74 11.92
C GLY A 697 3.37 18.76 11.89
N ALA A 698 3.32 17.83 10.92
CA ALA A 698 2.23 16.84 10.83
C ALA A 698 2.44 15.73 11.86
N SER A 699 3.68 15.28 11.99
CA SER A 699 4.10 14.27 12.95
C SER A 699 3.97 14.78 14.39
N VAL A 700 4.44 15.99 14.69
CA VAL A 700 4.31 16.64 16.00
C VAL A 700 2.83 16.78 16.36
N ASN A 701 1.99 17.35 15.49
CA ASN A 701 0.55 17.46 15.75
C ASN A 701 -0.11 16.11 16.08
N HIS A 702 0.29 15.05 15.38
CA HIS A 702 -0.25 13.71 15.63
C HIS A 702 0.20 13.17 16.98
N MET A 703 1.47 13.33 17.32
CA MET A 703 2.03 12.89 18.60
C MET A 703 1.42 13.67 19.77
N LEU A 704 1.32 15.00 19.70
CA LEU A 704 0.66 15.82 20.73
C LEU A 704 -0.79 15.40 20.95
N LYS A 705 -1.56 15.18 19.88
CA LYS A 705 -2.94 14.68 19.96
C LYS A 705 -3.02 13.27 20.53
N THR A 706 -2.02 12.43 20.27
CA THR A 706 -1.96 11.08 20.82
C THR A 706 -1.69 11.15 22.32
N MET A 707 -0.64 11.85 22.76
CA MET A 707 -0.33 12.06 24.18
C MET A 707 -1.52 12.59 24.98
N LYS A 708 -2.23 13.60 24.47
CA LYS A 708 -3.44 14.14 25.13
C LYS A 708 -4.59 13.12 25.21
N LYS A 709 -4.73 12.23 24.22
CA LYS A 709 -5.77 11.17 24.21
C LYS A 709 -5.42 9.96 25.06
N THR A 710 -4.14 9.73 25.32
CA THR A 710 -3.64 8.59 26.11
C THR A 710 -3.38 8.97 27.55
N ASP A 711 -3.88 10.13 28.01
CA ASP A 711 -3.59 10.66 29.35
C ASP A 711 -2.08 10.67 29.65
N TYR A 712 -1.30 11.04 28.64
CA TYR A 712 0.15 11.12 28.68
C TYR A 712 0.88 9.81 29.03
N ASP A 713 0.25 8.65 28.80
CA ASP A 713 0.91 7.35 28.97
C ASP A 713 2.06 7.16 27.97
N LEU A 714 3.29 7.07 28.50
CA LEU A 714 4.52 6.83 27.74
C LEU A 714 4.58 5.43 27.10
N PHE A 715 3.83 4.46 27.64
CA PHE A 715 3.89 3.07 27.20
C PHE A 715 2.84 2.73 26.14
N ASP A 716 1.97 3.68 25.77
CA ASP A 716 0.96 3.45 24.74
C ASP A 716 1.62 3.16 23.39
N THR A 717 1.27 2.01 22.80
CA THR A 717 1.83 1.55 21.51
C THR A 717 1.56 2.51 20.35
N ARG A 718 0.57 3.40 20.46
CA ARG A 718 0.25 4.42 19.45
C ARG A 718 1.39 5.44 19.29
N LEU A 719 2.21 5.67 20.32
CA LEU A 719 3.37 6.57 20.22
C LEU A 719 4.47 6.05 19.28
N GLN A 720 4.47 4.74 19.02
CA GLN A 720 5.40 4.11 18.06
C GLN A 720 4.83 4.06 16.63
N ARG A 721 3.58 4.48 16.42
CA ARG A 721 2.93 4.47 15.10
C ARG A 721 3.09 5.83 14.42
N GLY A 722 3.40 5.81 13.13
CA GLY A 722 3.38 7.02 12.31
C GLY A 722 1.95 7.51 12.04
N HIS A 723 1.84 8.75 11.54
CA HIS A 723 0.56 9.33 11.17
C HIS A 723 -0.15 8.47 10.10
N PRO A 724 -1.37 7.93 10.34
CA PRO A 724 -1.99 6.91 9.48
C PRO A 724 -2.31 7.42 8.07
N LEU A 725 -2.65 8.70 7.95
CA LEU A 725 -2.95 9.38 6.68
C LEU A 725 -1.86 10.41 6.32
N LEU A 726 -0.59 10.10 6.59
CA LEU A 726 0.50 11.07 6.44
C LEU A 726 0.56 11.66 5.04
N ALA A 727 0.60 10.82 4.00
CA ALA A 727 0.69 11.27 2.61
C ALA A 727 -0.46 12.23 2.23
N TRP A 728 -1.69 11.89 2.62
CA TRP A 728 -2.86 12.76 2.41
C TRP A 728 -2.72 14.09 3.15
N LYS A 729 -2.27 14.05 4.42
CA LYS A 729 -2.09 15.25 5.24
C LYS A 729 -1.01 16.17 4.68
N LEU A 730 0.10 15.61 4.19
CA LEU A 730 1.19 16.38 3.59
C LEU A 730 0.79 16.99 2.25
N MET A 731 0.05 16.26 1.42
CA MET A 731 -0.49 16.78 0.17
C MET A 731 -1.44 17.97 0.42
N TRP A 732 -2.33 17.85 1.41
CA TRP A 732 -3.21 18.95 1.81
C TRP A 732 -2.40 20.16 2.29
N ARG A 733 -1.41 19.94 3.15
CA ARG A 733 -0.54 21.01 3.68
C ARG A 733 0.25 21.74 2.62
N LYS A 734 0.78 21.02 1.62
CA LYS A 734 1.41 21.62 0.45
C LYS A 734 0.46 22.56 -0.29
N LEU A 735 -0.80 22.15 -0.49
CA LEU A 735 -1.79 22.95 -1.21
C LEU A 735 -2.06 24.29 -0.51
N TRP A 736 -2.15 24.28 0.82
CA TRP A 736 -2.48 25.45 1.63
C TRP A 736 -1.27 26.23 2.16
N GLY A 737 -0.05 25.71 2.02
CA GLY A 737 1.17 26.36 2.53
C GLY A 737 1.30 26.35 4.06
N TYR A 738 0.70 25.37 4.73
CA TYR A 738 0.64 25.29 6.20
C TYR A 738 1.44 24.11 6.75
N TYR A 739 2.09 24.27 7.90
CA TYR A 739 2.84 23.21 8.59
C TYR A 739 2.49 23.06 10.09
#